data_AF-A0A5J4YSN3-F1
#
_entry.id   AF-A0A5J4YSN3-F1
#
_cell.length_a   1.000
_cell.length_b   1.000
_cell.length_c   1.000
_cell.angle_alpha   90.00
_cell.angle_beta   90.00
_cell.angle_gamma   90.00
#
_symmetry.space_group_name_H-M   'P 1'
#
loop_
_entity.id
_entity.type
_entity.pdbx_description
1 polymer ?
#
loop_
_entity_poly.entity_id
_entity_poly.type
_entity_poly.pdbx_seq_one_letter_code
_entity_poly.pdbx_strand_id
1 'polypeptide(L)'
;MLRRRWFLGASLGNERGQRDMLAYELYRARDSRNEQVSGEHDAAPVLVLLHGMFGAKEDWRELVEVLDTRHRAVALDLPFHGDSAKIRTDSVCGAAHMVLNTCVQLNLHRIVLVGYSLGGRVLVEILNILCQGTGKDESVPIQVECAVLLSAGLGHMDEKERTARMQKDDNLTSRLESFGTPTQMHAFLASEWYQMPMWGSLSRDQTFMDSVVKTRSQRNKGADMACAMHVYSPARQKYVDLPSALTGVPLMYAFGQDDKKYTQVAASHTVQTYARVVLGIPGAGHNVVHQAAEILACNIEAFLWMYGGSVYPECAVSVIDGCRRDYSIGLLRPIQLDADHLISDRDGSLLVLKSAHRAGVGDVAPLPGFSVESLEEARRIIDTGVLPGIRTGRKLAGRLLPGRFRLDDHAMRELVDDLCAEPALPASVRTGLEMALLTLVIQHRPSCLTWVQALSALCGFVVPTDPNRQNHAAARIHVNGVVPRFTGTNGSALSELRALHEQGFHVLKLKIGAQAVDQDASLVHRIASLLPPETRLRLDVNQTWSLADLHAFTHRLEPSLRGCIEYVEEPLAEYDEDSIACMRESGLCYALDESLVPWHAKQAALVARMPPELLGGLVLKPLLMQGYSELVHICKSSRASHPSVQLVLSSCYESGVSLAWQSVFASVLDTAFAPYPSTLPLSGVKQTTFHGLGTGALLVAEQDLLQPAFDVTHRTGACVSLPSCVDALEAFLQSAASVPM
;
A
#
# COMPACT_ATOMS: atom_id res chain seq x y z
N MET A 1 17.60 2.90 -18.77
CA MET A 1 16.51 3.89 -18.88
C MET A 1 17.08 5.24 -19.26
N LEU A 2 16.75 5.77 -20.44
CA LEU A 2 16.99 7.17 -20.79
C LEU A 2 16.19 8.04 -19.80
N ARG A 3 16.86 8.77 -18.91
CA ARG A 3 16.20 9.75 -18.02
C ARG A 3 15.51 10.80 -18.90
N ARG A 4 14.19 10.69 -19.06
CA ARG A 4 13.36 11.76 -19.63
C ARG A 4 13.48 12.95 -18.68
N ARG A 5 13.83 14.12 -19.20
CA ARG A 5 14.10 15.33 -18.41
C ARG A 5 12.92 16.29 -18.49
N TRP A 6 12.51 16.81 -17.34
CA TRP A 6 11.68 18.00 -17.24
C TRP A 6 12.45 19.23 -17.75
N PHE A 7 11.74 20.19 -18.33
CA PHE A 7 12.32 21.47 -18.74
C PHE A 7 11.71 22.61 -17.95
N LEU A 8 12.56 23.59 -17.61
CA LEU A 8 12.09 24.88 -17.16
C LEU A 8 11.37 25.58 -18.31
N GLY A 9 10.08 25.83 -18.14
CA GLY A 9 9.37 26.87 -18.89
C GLY A 9 9.83 28.26 -18.44
N ALA A 10 9.66 29.28 -19.29
CA ALA A 10 10.08 30.65 -18.99
C ALA A 10 9.59 31.12 -17.60
N SER A 11 10.51 31.62 -16.78
CA SER A 11 10.17 32.43 -15.60
C SER A 11 9.67 33.77 -16.11
N LEU A 12 8.34 33.95 -16.14
CA LEU A 12 7.73 35.21 -16.50
C LEU A 12 7.67 36.06 -15.23
N GLY A 13 8.67 36.91 -15.05
CA GLY A 13 8.59 38.02 -14.10
C GLY A 13 7.52 39.01 -14.57
N ASN A 14 6.76 39.54 -13.61
CA ASN A 14 5.64 40.47 -13.79
C ASN A 14 5.75 41.35 -15.06
N GLU A 15 5.12 40.93 -16.16
CA GLU A 15 4.97 41.77 -17.34
C GLU A 15 4.04 42.94 -16.98
N ARG A 16 4.34 44.13 -17.49
CA ARG A 16 3.61 45.37 -17.13
C ARG A 16 2.13 45.23 -17.52
N GLY A 17 1.28 44.87 -16.55
CA GLY A 17 -0.17 44.76 -16.73
C GLY A 17 -0.87 43.81 -15.75
N GLN A 18 -0.16 42.82 -15.21
CA GLN A 18 -0.72 41.81 -14.29
C GLN A 18 -0.53 42.26 -12.83
N ARG A 19 -1.53 42.90 -12.23
CA ARG A 19 -1.52 43.19 -10.79
C ARG A 19 -1.80 41.88 -10.02
N ASP A 20 -1.06 41.65 -8.94
CA ASP A 20 -1.25 40.56 -7.96
C ASP A 20 -1.01 39.11 -8.43
N MET A 21 -0.30 38.90 -9.56
CA MET A 21 0.16 37.57 -9.98
C MET A 21 1.40 37.14 -9.18
N LEU A 22 1.39 35.92 -8.62
CA LEU A 22 2.54 35.35 -7.92
C LEU A 22 3.61 34.89 -8.89
N ALA A 23 4.87 35.04 -8.51
CA ALA A 23 5.98 34.46 -9.26
C ALA A 23 5.89 32.92 -9.23
N TYR A 24 6.27 32.29 -10.33
CA TYR A 24 6.08 30.85 -10.52
C TYR A 24 7.16 30.21 -11.37
N GLU A 25 7.28 28.89 -11.25
CA GLU A 25 8.13 28.04 -12.09
C GLU A 25 7.23 26.96 -12.72
N LEU A 26 7.24 26.88 -14.04
CA LEU A 26 6.46 25.92 -14.81
C LEU A 26 7.34 24.73 -15.18
N TYR A 27 6.88 23.55 -14.81
CA TYR A 27 7.50 22.28 -15.14
C TYR A 27 6.65 21.56 -16.20
N ARG A 28 7.27 21.28 -17.35
CA ARG A 28 6.70 20.45 -18.42
C ARG A 28 7.69 19.36 -18.82
N ALA A 29 7.20 18.16 -19.16
CA ALA A 29 8.04 17.12 -19.72
C ALA A 29 8.44 17.41 -21.18
N ARG A 30 9.63 16.95 -21.58
CA ARG A 30 9.99 16.78 -23.01
C ARG A 30 9.63 15.39 -23.47
N ASP A 31 9.02 15.29 -24.65
CA ASP A 31 9.01 14.02 -25.37
C ASP A 31 10.41 13.77 -25.99
N SER A 32 10.74 12.50 -26.15
CA SER A 32 11.94 11.92 -26.77
C SER A 32 12.29 12.48 -28.16
N ARG A 33 11.36 13.17 -28.83
CA ARG A 33 11.55 13.79 -30.16
C ARG A 33 11.88 15.29 -30.12
N ASN A 34 12.06 15.88 -28.93
CA ASN A 34 12.40 17.30 -28.77
C ASN A 34 11.34 18.29 -29.29
N GLU A 35 10.15 17.82 -29.66
CA GLU A 35 8.97 18.63 -29.98
C GLU A 35 8.23 18.97 -28.68
N GLN A 36 7.80 20.23 -28.54
CA GLN A 36 6.80 20.58 -27.53
C GLN A 36 5.56 19.75 -27.82
N VAL A 37 5.13 18.93 -26.85
CA VAL A 37 3.86 18.22 -26.95
C VAL A 37 2.76 19.28 -26.94
N SER A 38 2.28 19.62 -28.13
CA SER A 38 1.15 20.53 -28.36
C SER A 38 0.05 19.68 -28.96
N GLY A 39 -1.14 19.69 -28.35
CA GLY A 39 -2.33 19.07 -28.94
C GLY A 39 -3.36 18.53 -27.95
N GLU A 40 -2.99 17.66 -27.00
CA GLU A 40 -3.98 16.89 -26.22
C GLU A 40 -3.90 17.06 -24.68
N HIS A 41 -2.83 17.65 -24.15
CA HIS A 41 -2.60 17.76 -22.69
C HIS A 41 -3.26 18.97 -22.00
N ASP A 42 -3.92 19.88 -22.72
CA ASP A 42 -4.48 21.10 -22.11
C ASP A 42 -5.68 20.83 -21.19
N ALA A 43 -6.34 19.68 -21.33
CA ALA A 43 -7.47 19.26 -20.49
C ALA A 43 -7.07 18.52 -19.19
N ALA A 44 -5.81 18.12 -19.04
CA ALA A 44 -5.32 17.37 -17.88
C ALA A 44 -5.07 18.31 -16.68
N PRO A 45 -5.42 17.88 -15.44
CA PRO A 45 -5.19 18.68 -14.24
C PRO A 45 -3.72 19.04 -14.04
N VAL A 46 -3.47 20.26 -13.54
CA VAL A 46 -2.11 20.77 -13.26
C VAL A 46 -1.82 20.72 -11.76
N LEU A 47 -0.65 20.19 -11.39
CA LEU A 47 -0.19 20.19 -10.00
C LEU A 47 0.26 21.61 -9.60
N VAL A 48 -0.43 22.22 -8.65
CA VAL A 48 -0.08 23.53 -8.11
C VAL A 48 0.61 23.32 -6.75
N LEU A 49 1.90 23.67 -6.68
CA LEU A 49 2.80 23.34 -5.58
C LEU A 49 3.08 24.57 -4.71
N LEU A 50 2.76 24.49 -3.40
CA LEU A 50 2.82 25.61 -2.45
C LEU A 50 3.84 25.34 -1.33
N HIS A 51 4.95 26.08 -1.32
CA HIS A 51 6.09 25.83 -0.42
C HIS A 51 5.86 26.22 1.06
N GLY A 52 6.80 25.84 1.93
CA GLY A 52 6.81 26.14 3.37
C GLY A 52 7.39 27.52 3.73
N MET A 53 7.32 27.93 5.00
CA MET A 53 7.91 29.19 5.49
C MET A 53 9.42 29.25 5.21
N PHE A 54 9.92 30.43 4.81
CA PHE A 54 11.29 30.68 4.31
C PHE A 54 11.68 29.94 3.02
N GLY A 55 10.77 29.12 2.46
CA GLY A 55 10.97 28.39 1.22
C GLY A 55 10.75 29.24 -0.03
N ALA A 56 10.83 28.56 -1.18
CA ALA A 56 10.56 29.12 -2.49
C ALA A 56 10.10 28.00 -3.45
N LYS A 57 9.65 28.37 -4.64
CA LYS A 57 9.23 27.46 -5.71
C LYS A 57 10.27 26.40 -6.08
N GLU A 58 11.57 26.70 -5.91
CA GLU A 58 12.65 25.75 -6.21
C GLU A 58 12.73 24.58 -5.22
N ASP A 59 12.10 24.67 -4.04
CA ASP A 59 12.07 23.57 -3.05
C ASP A 59 11.37 22.31 -3.62
N TRP A 60 10.60 22.45 -4.71
CA TRP A 60 9.86 21.37 -5.34
C TRP A 60 10.63 20.59 -6.41
N ARG A 61 11.83 21.04 -6.80
CA ARG A 61 12.58 20.46 -7.93
C ARG A 61 12.81 18.96 -7.78
N GLU A 62 13.29 18.52 -6.62
CA GLU A 62 13.56 17.11 -6.36
C GLU A 62 12.31 16.25 -6.52
N LEU A 63 11.17 16.70 -5.96
CA LEU A 63 9.89 15.98 -6.10
C LEU A 63 9.42 15.94 -7.56
N VAL A 64 9.47 17.06 -8.26
CA VAL A 64 9.01 17.13 -9.67
C VAL A 64 9.88 16.26 -10.57
N GLU A 65 11.19 16.21 -10.34
CA GLU A 65 12.11 15.36 -11.12
C GLU A 65 11.80 13.87 -11.03
N VAL A 66 11.17 13.42 -9.94
CA VAL A 66 10.80 12.01 -9.72
C VAL A 66 9.31 11.71 -9.96
N LEU A 67 8.46 12.74 -10.10
CA LEU A 67 7.06 12.57 -10.52
C LEU A 67 6.95 12.08 -11.97
N ASP A 68 5.82 11.46 -12.30
CA ASP A 68 5.56 11.00 -13.66
C ASP A 68 5.52 12.19 -14.63
N THR A 69 6.28 12.09 -15.72
CA THR A 69 6.40 13.10 -16.78
C THR A 69 5.08 13.46 -17.47
N ARG A 70 4.00 12.69 -17.26
CA ARG A 70 2.66 13.02 -17.76
C ARG A 70 2.07 14.27 -17.12
N HIS A 71 2.48 14.59 -15.90
CA HIS A 71 1.95 15.74 -15.19
C HIS A 71 2.46 17.06 -15.77
N ARG A 72 1.67 18.12 -15.56
CA ARG A 72 2.17 19.49 -15.62
C ARG A 72 2.20 20.00 -14.18
N ALA A 73 3.25 20.71 -13.79
CA ALA A 73 3.34 21.29 -12.46
C ALA A 73 3.69 22.78 -12.52
N VAL A 74 3.11 23.54 -11.60
CA VAL A 74 3.38 24.97 -11.37
C VAL A 74 3.73 25.14 -9.90
N ALA A 75 4.98 25.48 -9.61
CA ALA A 75 5.41 25.84 -8.27
C ALA A 75 5.31 27.36 -8.10
N LEU A 76 4.65 27.81 -7.03
CA LEU A 76 4.42 29.24 -6.77
C LEU A 76 5.28 29.73 -5.62
N ASP A 77 5.86 30.92 -5.76
CA ASP A 77 6.38 31.69 -4.63
C ASP A 77 5.22 32.40 -3.94
N LEU A 78 4.94 32.04 -2.68
CA LEU A 78 3.91 32.68 -1.87
C LEU A 78 4.28 34.14 -1.58
N PRO A 79 3.30 35.03 -1.28
CA PRO A 79 3.59 36.40 -0.87
C PRO A 79 4.70 36.48 0.19
N PHE A 80 5.54 37.50 0.08
CA PHE A 80 6.74 37.73 0.89
C PHE A 80 7.93 36.81 0.63
N HIS A 81 7.80 35.76 -0.18
CA HIS A 81 8.86 34.77 -0.43
C HIS A 81 9.39 34.82 -1.87
N GLY A 82 10.61 34.31 -2.07
CA GLY A 82 11.21 34.14 -3.40
C GLY A 82 11.11 35.40 -4.26
N ASP A 83 10.68 35.24 -5.51
CA ASP A 83 10.49 36.35 -6.44
C ASP A 83 9.17 37.12 -6.17
N SER A 84 8.26 36.56 -5.36
CA SER A 84 7.07 37.21 -4.80
C SER A 84 7.36 38.04 -3.53
N ALA A 85 8.62 38.29 -3.19
CA ALA A 85 9.01 38.96 -1.94
C ALA A 85 8.42 40.36 -1.74
N LYS A 86 8.03 41.04 -2.83
CA LYS A 86 7.40 42.38 -2.80
C LYS A 86 5.87 42.36 -2.89
N ILE A 87 5.27 41.20 -3.11
CA ILE A 87 3.82 41.03 -3.06
C ILE A 87 3.40 41.03 -1.59
N ARG A 88 2.26 41.67 -1.29
CA ARG A 88 1.75 41.88 0.06
C ARG A 88 0.35 41.29 0.17
N THR A 89 0.04 40.73 1.32
CA THR A 89 -1.28 40.23 1.70
C THR A 89 -1.47 40.47 3.20
N ASP A 90 -2.71 40.55 3.66
CA ASP A 90 -3.07 40.79 5.06
C ASP A 90 -3.32 39.49 5.85
N SER A 91 -3.51 38.36 5.16
CA SER A 91 -3.97 37.12 5.75
C SER A 91 -3.60 35.89 4.90
N VAL A 92 -3.73 34.69 5.50
CA VAL A 92 -3.68 33.41 4.79
C VAL A 92 -4.77 33.35 3.71
N CYS A 93 -5.95 33.90 3.98
CA CYS A 93 -7.07 34.00 3.05
C CYS A 93 -6.75 34.89 1.84
N GLY A 94 -6.12 36.05 2.06
CA GLY A 94 -5.63 36.90 0.97
C GLY A 94 -4.58 36.18 0.11
N ALA A 95 -3.67 35.41 0.73
CA ALA A 95 -2.70 34.61 -0.02
C ALA A 95 -3.39 33.51 -0.87
N ALA A 96 -4.42 32.86 -0.35
CA ALA A 96 -5.21 31.87 -1.07
C ALA A 96 -5.92 32.48 -2.31
N HIS A 97 -6.51 33.68 -2.18
CA HIS A 97 -7.06 34.41 -3.32
C HIS A 97 -6.00 34.73 -4.37
N MET A 98 -4.79 35.13 -3.97
CA MET A 98 -3.69 35.39 -4.91
C MET A 98 -3.24 34.12 -5.65
N VAL A 99 -3.22 32.97 -4.98
CA VAL A 99 -2.96 31.67 -5.63
C VAL A 99 -4.04 31.35 -6.65
N LEU A 100 -5.32 31.48 -6.29
CA LEU A 100 -6.45 31.26 -7.20
C LEU A 100 -6.40 32.22 -8.40
N ASN A 101 -6.17 33.51 -8.17
CA ASN A 101 -6.02 34.52 -9.22
C ASN A 101 -4.85 34.20 -10.16
N THR A 102 -3.73 33.73 -9.62
CA THR A 102 -2.58 33.29 -10.44
C THR A 102 -2.97 32.09 -11.30
N CYS A 103 -3.70 31.12 -10.74
CA CYS A 103 -4.20 29.97 -11.50
C CYS A 103 -5.16 30.39 -12.63
N VAL A 104 -6.09 31.33 -12.36
CA VAL A 104 -6.99 31.88 -13.39
C VAL A 104 -6.20 32.58 -14.50
N GLN A 105 -5.22 33.42 -14.16
CA GLN A 105 -4.38 34.13 -15.14
C GLN A 105 -3.52 33.18 -15.98
N LEU A 106 -3.16 32.01 -15.43
CA LEU A 106 -2.47 30.94 -16.15
C LEU A 106 -3.42 30.01 -16.94
N ASN A 107 -4.72 30.29 -16.95
CA ASN A 107 -5.77 29.46 -17.55
C ASN A 107 -5.79 28.02 -17.01
N LEU A 108 -5.53 27.86 -15.71
CA LEU A 108 -5.56 26.57 -15.03
C LEU A 108 -6.98 26.30 -14.51
N HIS A 109 -7.80 25.67 -15.35
CA HIS A 109 -9.19 25.37 -15.00
C HIS A 109 -9.35 24.14 -14.10
N ARG A 110 -8.36 23.25 -14.09
CA ARG A 110 -8.38 21.99 -13.34
C ARG A 110 -7.04 21.78 -12.67
N ILE A 111 -7.05 21.63 -11.35
CA ILE A 111 -5.81 21.59 -10.58
C ILE A 111 -5.81 20.47 -9.54
N VAL A 112 -4.60 20.00 -9.22
CA VAL A 112 -4.29 19.23 -8.03
C VAL A 112 -3.49 20.14 -7.11
N LEU A 113 -3.97 20.39 -5.89
CA LEU A 113 -3.25 21.24 -4.94
C LEU A 113 -2.31 20.40 -4.09
N VAL A 114 -1.04 20.80 -4.00
CA VAL A 114 -0.03 20.17 -3.12
C VAL A 114 0.58 21.25 -2.24
N GLY A 115 0.39 21.14 -0.93
CA GLY A 115 0.79 22.17 0.02
C GLY A 115 1.68 21.64 1.13
N TYR A 116 2.88 22.20 1.25
CA TYR A 116 3.85 21.86 2.31
C TYR A 116 3.83 22.87 3.45
N SER A 117 3.56 22.42 4.68
CA SER A 117 3.64 23.21 5.91
C SER A 117 2.80 24.51 5.85
N LEU A 118 3.43 25.67 5.58
CA LEU A 118 2.73 26.92 5.30
C LEU A 118 1.80 26.80 4.09
N GLY A 119 2.30 26.28 2.97
CA GLY A 119 1.51 26.11 1.75
C GLY A 119 0.33 25.17 1.93
N GLY A 120 0.42 24.20 2.85
CA GLY A 120 -0.72 23.36 3.24
C GLY A 120 -1.82 24.15 3.95
N ARG A 121 -1.48 25.16 4.75
CA ARG A 121 -2.48 26.06 5.37
C ARG A 121 -3.14 26.98 4.36
N VAL A 122 -2.38 27.46 3.37
CA VAL A 122 -2.93 28.22 2.23
C VAL A 122 -3.86 27.33 1.42
N LEU A 123 -3.47 26.08 1.15
CA LEU A 123 -4.30 25.08 0.47
C LEU A 123 -5.64 24.87 1.17
N VAL A 124 -5.63 24.65 2.49
CA VAL A 124 -6.87 24.49 3.28
C VAL A 124 -7.79 25.72 3.11
N GLU A 125 -7.21 26.91 3.09
CA GLU A 125 -7.97 28.15 2.90
C GLU A 125 -8.53 28.28 1.48
N ILE A 126 -7.80 27.82 0.46
CA ILE A 126 -8.30 27.72 -0.92
C ILE A 126 -9.55 26.82 -0.97
N LEU A 127 -9.48 25.64 -0.36
CA LEU A 127 -10.63 24.73 -0.32
C LEU A 127 -11.82 25.36 0.42
N ASN A 128 -11.57 26.07 1.52
CA ASN A 128 -12.60 26.81 2.24
C ASN A 128 -13.28 27.88 1.37
N ILE A 129 -12.50 28.68 0.62
CA ILE A 129 -13.04 29.69 -0.30
C ILE A 129 -13.92 29.04 -1.36
N LEU A 130 -13.45 27.97 -1.98
CA LEU A 130 -14.18 27.27 -3.04
C LEU A 130 -15.45 26.56 -2.55
N CYS A 131 -15.48 26.10 -1.29
CA CYS A 131 -16.67 25.48 -0.70
C CYS A 131 -17.70 26.48 -0.15
N GLN A 132 -17.26 27.62 0.39
CA GLN A 132 -18.16 28.69 0.87
C GLN A 132 -18.81 29.47 -0.27
N GLY A 133 -18.15 29.53 -1.44
CA GLY A 133 -18.79 29.91 -2.70
C GLY A 133 -19.78 28.83 -3.11
N THR A 134 -21.06 29.00 -2.77
CA THR A 134 -22.16 28.20 -3.33
C THR A 134 -21.94 28.02 -4.83
N GLY A 135 -22.04 26.79 -5.37
CA GLY A 135 -21.68 26.42 -6.74
C GLY A 135 -22.40 27.14 -7.90
N LYS A 136 -22.27 28.48 -7.97
CA LYS A 136 -22.82 29.43 -8.95
C LYS A 136 -22.11 30.80 -8.94
N ASP A 137 -21.01 31.00 -8.22
CA ASP A 137 -20.19 32.19 -8.50
C ASP A 137 -19.27 31.86 -9.68
N GLU A 138 -19.74 32.18 -10.89
CA GLU A 138 -19.03 31.95 -12.16
C GLU A 138 -17.66 32.70 -12.24
N SER A 139 -17.26 33.43 -11.20
CA SER A 139 -16.06 34.26 -11.18
C SER A 139 -14.74 33.52 -10.95
N VAL A 140 -14.73 32.30 -10.38
CA VAL A 140 -13.51 31.48 -10.23
C VAL A 140 -13.67 30.14 -10.96
N PRO A 141 -13.29 30.04 -12.25
CA PRO A 141 -13.49 28.86 -13.09
C PRO A 141 -12.40 27.79 -12.83
N ILE A 142 -12.22 27.39 -11.57
CA ILE A 142 -11.21 26.42 -11.13
C ILE A 142 -11.88 25.24 -10.42
N GLN A 143 -11.61 24.04 -10.91
CA GLN A 143 -11.96 22.78 -10.28
C GLN A 143 -10.74 22.16 -9.60
N VAL A 144 -10.84 21.87 -8.31
CA VAL A 144 -9.82 21.10 -7.58
C VAL A 144 -10.19 19.62 -7.66
N GLU A 145 -9.33 18.83 -8.30
CA GLU A 145 -9.55 17.38 -8.48
C GLU A 145 -9.08 16.59 -7.26
N CYS A 146 -7.99 17.03 -6.62
CA CYS A 146 -7.36 16.38 -5.48
C CYS A 146 -6.57 17.39 -4.65
N ALA A 147 -6.43 17.09 -3.36
CA ALA A 147 -5.63 17.85 -2.40
C ALA A 147 -4.59 16.95 -1.71
N VAL A 148 -3.35 17.44 -1.59
CA VAL A 148 -2.26 16.77 -0.90
C VAL A 148 -1.66 17.72 0.14
N LEU A 149 -1.85 17.38 1.42
CA LEU A 149 -1.29 18.12 2.56
C LEU A 149 -0.03 17.43 3.06
N LEU A 150 1.08 18.18 3.11
CA LEU A 150 2.38 17.67 3.55
C LEU A 150 2.80 18.37 4.84
N SER A 151 2.87 17.63 5.95
CA SER A 151 3.25 18.13 7.27
C SER A 151 2.59 19.47 7.62
N ALA A 152 1.27 19.57 7.41
CA ALA A 152 0.53 20.82 7.47
C ALA A 152 -0.45 20.84 8.66
N GLY A 153 -0.57 22.00 9.31
CA GLY A 153 -1.48 22.19 10.43
C GLY A 153 -2.89 22.50 9.93
N LEU A 154 -3.90 22.03 10.66
CA LEU A 154 -5.31 22.21 10.32
C LEU A 154 -6.00 23.37 11.09
N GLY A 155 -5.22 24.19 11.79
CA GLY A 155 -5.73 25.40 12.46
C GLY A 155 -6.42 25.18 13.82
N HIS A 156 -6.49 23.94 14.32
CA HIS A 156 -6.95 23.66 15.68
C HIS A 156 -5.93 24.16 16.71
N MET A 157 -6.35 25.07 17.58
CA MET A 157 -5.55 25.63 18.67
C MET A 157 -6.50 26.19 19.73
N ASP A 158 -6.31 25.84 20.99
CA ASP A 158 -7.08 26.43 22.08
C ASP A 158 -6.68 27.89 22.35
N GLU A 159 -7.46 28.62 23.14
CA GLU A 159 -7.22 30.06 23.36
C GLU A 159 -5.90 30.35 24.10
N LYS A 160 -5.48 29.44 24.99
CA LYS A 160 -4.24 29.56 25.75
C LYS A 160 -3.03 29.32 24.83
N GLU A 161 -3.08 28.27 24.03
CA GLU A 161 -2.10 27.96 22.99
C GLU A 161 -2.02 29.09 21.97
N ARG A 162 -3.17 29.66 21.57
CA ARG A 162 -3.26 30.78 20.63
C ARG A 162 -2.57 32.02 21.17
N THR A 163 -2.87 32.40 22.41
CA THR A 163 -2.23 33.55 23.06
C THR A 163 -0.72 33.36 23.18
N ALA A 164 -0.28 32.18 23.66
CA ALA A 164 1.15 31.88 23.80
C ALA A 164 1.87 31.85 22.44
N ARG A 165 1.22 31.31 21.41
CA ARG A 165 1.77 31.27 20.05
C ARG A 165 1.84 32.66 19.44
N MET A 166 0.82 33.48 19.63
CA MET A 166 0.78 34.87 19.17
C MET A 166 1.96 35.66 19.72
N GLN A 167 2.17 35.61 21.04
CA GLN A 167 3.27 36.33 21.69
C GLN A 167 4.64 35.87 21.17
N LYS A 168 4.83 34.57 20.95
CA LYS A 168 6.07 34.02 20.40
C LYS A 168 6.32 34.50 18.96
N ASP A 169 5.29 34.46 18.11
CA ASP A 169 5.39 34.87 16.71
C ASP A 169 5.57 36.39 16.56
N ASP A 170 4.91 37.21 17.40
CA ASP A 170 5.07 38.66 17.42
C ASP A 170 6.48 39.06 17.89
N ASN A 171 7.03 38.40 18.93
CA ASN A 171 8.41 38.61 19.35
C ASN A 171 9.41 38.26 18.23
N LEU A 172 9.17 37.16 17.51
CA LEU A 172 10.02 36.77 16.38
C LEU A 172 9.89 37.75 15.20
N THR A 173 8.69 38.27 14.95
CA THR A 173 8.43 39.31 13.95
C THR A 173 9.31 40.54 14.21
N SER A 174 9.25 41.11 15.41
CA SER A 174 10.07 42.28 15.78
C SER A 174 11.57 42.03 15.66
N ARG A 175 12.03 40.80 15.96
CA ARG A 175 13.44 40.42 15.77
C ARG A 175 13.83 40.38 14.30
N LEU A 176 13.01 39.77 13.44
CA LEU A 176 13.27 39.67 12.01
C LEU A 176 13.31 41.06 11.34
N GLU A 177 12.50 42.03 11.78
CA GLU A 177 12.54 43.41 11.27
C GLU A 177 13.91 44.06 11.46
N SER A 178 14.61 43.71 12.55
CA SER A 178 15.96 44.24 12.84
C SER A 178 17.07 43.62 11.99
N PHE A 179 16.78 42.54 11.24
CA PHE A 179 17.78 41.86 10.41
C PHE A 179 17.94 42.57 9.07
N GLY A 180 18.88 43.51 9.02
CA GLY A 180 19.21 44.29 7.82
C GLY A 180 20.18 43.61 6.85
N THR A 181 20.84 42.51 7.27
CA THR A 181 21.90 41.87 6.47
C THR A 181 21.69 40.35 6.31
N PRO A 182 22.16 39.74 5.20
CA PRO A 182 22.16 38.28 5.02
C PRO A 182 22.89 37.53 6.13
N THR A 183 23.93 38.11 6.73
CA THR A 183 24.69 37.48 7.84
C THR A 183 23.83 37.31 9.09
N GLN A 184 23.02 38.30 9.44
CA GLN A 184 22.08 38.19 10.57
C GLN A 184 21.01 37.13 10.29
N MET A 185 20.48 37.10 9.06
CA MET A 185 19.53 36.08 8.63
C MET A 185 20.14 34.67 8.69
N HIS A 186 21.39 34.52 8.23
CA HIS A 186 22.14 33.27 8.28
C HIS A 186 22.31 32.76 9.72
N ALA A 187 22.77 33.62 10.63
CA ALA A 187 22.96 33.27 12.04
C ALA A 187 21.66 32.78 12.68
N PHE A 188 20.54 33.47 12.44
CA PHE A 188 19.23 33.03 12.92
C PHE A 188 18.81 31.67 12.33
N LEU A 189 18.94 31.49 11.01
CA LEU A 189 18.53 30.24 10.36
C LEU A 189 19.37 29.05 10.89
N ALA A 190 20.70 29.21 10.93
CA ALA A 190 21.64 28.17 11.33
C ALA A 190 21.53 27.78 12.81
N SER A 191 21.40 28.77 13.70
CA SER A 191 21.54 28.57 15.14
C SER A 191 20.22 28.56 15.91
N GLU A 192 19.12 29.00 15.31
CA GLU A 192 17.82 29.06 15.98
C GLU A 192 16.73 28.31 15.21
N TRP A 193 16.46 28.72 13.96
CA TRP A 193 15.31 28.18 13.21
C TRP A 193 15.44 26.68 12.96
N TYR A 194 16.56 26.25 12.38
CA TYR A 194 16.80 24.84 12.06
C TYR A 194 17.30 24.00 13.24
N GLN A 195 17.54 24.63 14.40
CA GLN A 195 17.82 23.93 15.65
C GLN A 195 16.52 23.57 16.40
N MET A 196 15.34 24.00 15.92
CA MET A 196 14.08 23.62 16.55
C MET A 196 13.83 22.10 16.47
N PRO A 197 13.18 21.49 17.47
CA PRO A 197 13.00 20.03 17.54
C PRO A 197 12.38 19.39 16.30
N MET A 198 11.46 20.08 15.61
CA MET A 198 10.81 19.58 14.39
C MET A 198 11.76 19.34 13.21
N TRP A 199 12.93 19.97 13.21
CA TRP A 199 13.97 19.80 12.19
C TRP A 199 15.04 18.79 12.59
N GLY A 200 14.91 18.12 13.74
CA GLY A 200 15.96 17.26 14.28
C GLY A 200 16.44 16.18 13.29
N SER A 201 15.55 15.65 12.44
CA SER A 201 15.93 14.67 11.41
C SER A 201 16.73 15.27 10.23
N LEU A 202 16.62 16.57 9.95
CA LEU A 202 17.39 17.24 8.89
C LEU A 202 18.88 17.34 9.23
N SER A 203 19.24 17.30 10.51
CA SER A 203 20.65 17.24 10.94
C SER A 203 21.42 16.03 10.37
N ARG A 204 20.70 15.01 9.88
CA ARG A 204 21.28 13.85 9.19
C ARG A 204 21.85 14.18 7.81
N ASP A 205 21.43 15.29 7.20
CA ASP A 205 21.95 15.78 5.91
C ASP A 205 22.53 17.19 6.05
N GLN A 206 23.79 17.25 6.49
CA GLN A 206 24.50 18.51 6.67
C GLN A 206 24.70 19.28 5.35
N THR A 207 24.82 18.56 4.22
CA THR A 207 25.05 19.20 2.91
C THR A 207 23.82 19.98 2.47
N PHE A 208 22.64 19.36 2.58
CA PHE A 208 21.37 20.04 2.36
C PHE A 208 21.21 21.23 3.31
N MET A 209 21.47 21.01 4.60
CA MET A 209 21.35 22.05 5.62
C MET A 209 22.20 23.29 5.33
N ASP A 210 23.47 23.10 5.01
CA ASP A 210 24.39 24.20 4.67
C ASP A 210 23.93 24.95 3.41
N SER A 211 23.50 24.21 2.39
CA SER A 211 22.97 24.75 1.14
C SER A 211 21.71 25.59 1.36
N VAL A 212 20.76 25.04 2.13
CA VAL A 212 19.47 25.68 2.40
C VAL A 212 19.64 26.92 3.28
N VAL A 213 20.41 26.84 4.36
CA VAL A 213 20.69 28.00 5.23
C VAL A 213 21.34 29.12 4.42
N LYS A 214 22.37 28.79 3.63
CA LYS A 214 23.06 29.77 2.78
C LYS A 214 22.12 30.41 1.76
N THR A 215 21.35 29.60 1.04
CA THR A 215 20.44 30.08 -0.01
C THR A 215 19.32 30.93 0.58
N ARG A 216 18.67 30.45 1.64
CA ARG A 216 17.58 31.18 2.31
C ARG A 216 18.06 32.46 2.99
N SER A 217 19.27 32.50 3.55
CA SER A 217 19.81 33.73 4.15
C SER A 217 20.08 34.84 3.13
N GLN A 218 20.38 34.47 1.88
CA GLN A 218 20.63 35.43 0.81
C GLN A 218 19.34 35.93 0.16
N ARG A 219 18.34 35.05 0.03
CA ARG A 219 17.07 35.35 -0.63
C ARG A 219 16.04 36.03 0.27
N ASN A 220 15.99 35.66 1.55
CA ASN A 220 15.00 36.18 2.48
C ASN A 220 15.52 37.43 3.21
N LYS A 221 14.84 38.56 3.04
CA LYS A 221 15.13 39.79 3.78
C LYS A 221 14.35 39.79 5.10
N GLY A 222 15.00 40.22 6.19
CA GLY A 222 14.41 40.26 7.53
C GLY A 222 13.04 40.96 7.57
N ALA A 223 12.95 42.16 7.01
CA ALA A 223 11.70 42.93 6.97
C ALA A 223 10.55 42.24 6.19
N ASP A 224 10.87 41.55 5.09
CA ASP A 224 9.85 40.82 4.30
C ASP A 224 9.41 39.56 5.08
N MET A 225 10.34 38.86 5.73
CA MET A 225 10.03 37.69 6.58
C MET A 225 9.30 38.04 7.88
N ALA A 226 9.53 39.23 8.44
CA ALA A 226 8.75 39.73 9.56
C ALA A 226 7.28 39.87 9.16
N CYS A 227 7.00 40.51 8.01
CA CYS A 227 5.66 40.60 7.47
C CYS A 227 5.05 39.21 7.25
N ALA A 228 5.82 38.28 6.68
CA ALA A 228 5.39 36.90 6.47
C ALA A 228 5.05 36.18 7.78
N MET A 229 5.91 36.28 8.80
CA MET A 229 5.70 35.64 10.10
C MET A 229 4.48 36.21 10.83
N HIS A 230 4.25 37.51 10.72
CA HIS A 230 3.05 38.15 11.23
C HIS A 230 1.81 37.60 10.52
N VAL A 231 1.72 37.75 9.19
CA VAL A 231 0.53 37.38 8.42
C VAL A 231 0.22 35.89 8.49
N TYR A 232 1.25 35.06 8.43
CA TYR A 232 1.09 33.61 8.40
C TYR A 232 1.20 32.95 9.78
N SER A 233 1.19 33.70 10.89
CA SER A 233 1.15 33.10 12.22
C SER A 233 -0.04 32.14 12.34
N PRO A 234 0.17 30.87 12.75
CA PRO A 234 -0.93 29.94 13.01
C PRO A 234 -1.94 30.48 14.04
N ALA A 235 -1.52 31.37 14.95
CA ALA A 235 -2.39 31.97 15.94
C ALA A 235 -3.38 32.99 15.35
N ARG A 236 -3.03 33.61 14.21
CA ARG A 236 -3.85 34.58 13.47
C ARG A 236 -4.74 33.93 12.41
N GLN A 237 -4.49 32.66 12.09
CA GLN A 237 -5.34 31.91 11.17
C GLN A 237 -6.69 31.60 11.83
N LYS A 238 -7.76 31.96 11.12
CA LYS A 238 -9.12 31.61 11.52
C LYS A 238 -9.32 30.10 11.38
N TYR A 239 -10.20 29.56 12.20
CA TYR A 239 -10.60 28.16 12.08
C TYR A 239 -11.31 27.95 10.74
N VAL A 240 -10.88 26.92 10.00
CA VAL A 240 -11.55 26.47 8.78
C VAL A 240 -12.38 25.24 9.13
N ASP A 241 -13.66 25.26 8.77
CA ASP A 241 -14.52 24.10 8.86
C ASP A 241 -14.18 23.10 7.75
N LEU A 242 -13.12 22.31 8.00
CA LEU A 242 -12.62 21.28 7.10
C LEU A 242 -13.68 20.29 6.60
N PRO A 243 -14.63 19.81 7.42
CA PRO A 243 -15.75 19.01 6.94
C PRO A 243 -16.46 19.60 5.71
N SER A 244 -16.85 20.88 5.81
CA SER A 244 -17.52 21.60 4.73
C SER A 244 -16.57 21.89 3.56
N ALA A 245 -15.31 22.22 3.86
CA ALA A 245 -14.29 22.54 2.86
C ALA A 245 -13.75 21.33 2.07
N LEU A 246 -13.93 20.10 2.58
CA LEU A 246 -13.41 18.87 1.99
C LEU A 246 -14.51 18.00 1.37
N THR A 247 -15.77 18.41 1.46
CA THR A 247 -16.88 17.67 0.86
C THR A 247 -16.73 17.66 -0.66
N GLY A 248 -16.32 16.52 -1.22
CA GLY A 248 -16.19 16.31 -2.66
C GLY A 248 -14.76 16.39 -3.22
N VAL A 249 -13.76 16.80 -2.43
CA VAL A 249 -12.34 16.82 -2.84
C VAL A 249 -11.58 15.71 -2.11
N PRO A 250 -11.08 14.68 -2.81
CA PRO A 250 -10.21 13.68 -2.21
C PRO A 250 -8.97 14.33 -1.60
N LEU A 251 -8.67 13.98 -0.35
CA LEU A 251 -7.53 14.48 0.40
C LEU A 251 -6.53 13.36 0.74
N MET A 252 -5.26 13.60 0.46
CA MET A 252 -4.13 12.85 1.02
C MET A 252 -3.43 13.71 2.07
N TYR A 253 -3.13 13.14 3.23
CA TYR A 253 -2.33 13.76 4.27
C TYR A 253 -1.06 12.95 4.48
N ALA A 254 0.11 13.52 4.19
CA ALA A 254 1.41 12.88 4.37
C ALA A 254 2.29 13.65 5.35
N PHE A 255 3.07 12.92 6.15
CA PHE A 255 3.93 13.48 7.19
C PHE A 255 5.11 12.56 7.50
N GLY A 256 6.19 13.11 8.04
CA GLY A 256 7.32 12.31 8.53
C GLY A 256 7.06 11.79 9.94
N GLN A 257 7.27 10.49 10.18
CA GLN A 257 6.99 9.87 11.48
C GLN A 257 7.91 10.37 12.59
N ASP A 258 9.11 10.88 12.25
CA ASP A 258 10.04 11.47 13.22
C ASP A 258 9.52 12.84 13.72
N ASP A 259 8.53 13.45 13.06
CA ASP A 259 7.89 14.69 13.50
C ASP A 259 6.70 14.42 14.43
N LYS A 260 6.98 14.36 15.74
CA LYS A 260 5.99 14.08 16.80
C LYS A 260 4.74 14.94 16.69
N LYS A 261 4.86 16.22 16.31
CA LYS A 261 3.72 17.12 16.23
C LYS A 261 2.78 16.68 15.12
N TYR A 262 3.29 16.42 13.92
CA TYR A 262 2.43 16.09 12.78
C TYR A 262 1.99 14.63 12.78
N THR A 263 2.70 13.75 13.49
CA THR A 263 2.18 12.42 13.88
C THR A 263 0.92 12.56 14.73
N GLN A 264 0.88 13.48 15.69
CA GLN A 264 -0.34 13.75 16.48
C GLN A 264 -1.46 14.36 15.65
N VAL A 265 -1.14 15.31 14.75
CA VAL A 265 -2.13 15.89 13.82
C VAL A 265 -2.71 14.81 12.91
N ALA A 266 -1.87 13.91 12.38
CA ALA A 266 -2.32 12.80 11.54
C ALA A 266 -3.26 11.85 12.29
N ALA A 267 -3.03 11.61 13.58
CA ALA A 267 -3.89 10.79 14.43
C ALA A 267 -5.17 11.51 14.88
N SER A 268 -5.33 12.80 14.60
CA SER A 268 -6.54 13.54 14.97
C SER A 268 -7.78 13.00 14.26
N HIS A 269 -8.93 13.09 14.93
CA HIS A 269 -10.21 12.68 14.35
C HIS A 269 -10.49 13.36 13.01
N THR A 270 -10.11 14.64 12.86
CA THR A 270 -10.29 15.40 11.62
C THR A 270 -9.54 14.75 10.45
N VAL A 271 -8.23 14.46 10.59
CA VAL A 271 -7.46 13.83 9.51
C VAL A 271 -7.98 12.43 9.22
N GLN A 272 -8.22 11.62 10.25
CA GLN A 272 -8.69 10.24 10.09
C GLN A 272 -10.08 10.14 9.46
N THR A 273 -10.92 11.17 9.60
CA THR A 273 -12.26 11.20 9.04
C THR A 273 -12.28 11.69 7.59
N TYR A 274 -11.51 12.73 7.26
CA TYR A 274 -11.63 13.42 5.96
C TYR A 274 -10.53 13.06 4.96
N ALA A 275 -9.34 12.63 5.41
CA ALA A 275 -8.30 12.18 4.50
C ALA A 275 -8.64 10.77 3.97
N ARG A 276 -8.63 10.63 2.65
CA ARG A 276 -8.76 9.34 1.98
C ARG A 276 -7.50 8.49 2.10
N VAL A 277 -6.35 9.14 2.29
CA VAL A 277 -5.05 8.51 2.51
C VAL A 277 -4.32 9.28 3.61
N VAL A 278 -3.85 8.57 4.63
CA VAL A 278 -2.97 9.09 5.68
C VAL A 278 -1.64 8.36 5.60
N LEU A 279 -0.57 9.07 5.21
CA LEU A 279 0.75 8.51 4.94
C LEU A 279 1.78 9.01 5.97
N GLY A 280 2.16 8.15 6.90
CA GLY A 280 3.33 8.37 7.74
C GLY A 280 4.59 7.79 7.09
N ILE A 281 5.60 8.62 6.86
CA ILE A 281 6.86 8.22 6.22
C ILE A 281 7.92 7.96 7.30
N PRO A 282 8.36 6.69 7.50
CA PRO A 282 9.38 6.34 8.47
C PRO A 282 10.73 7.01 8.16
N GLY A 283 11.41 7.54 9.18
CA GLY A 283 12.74 8.14 9.03
C GLY A 283 12.77 9.54 8.43
N ALA A 284 11.63 10.08 8.00
CA ALA A 284 11.47 11.49 7.63
C ALA A 284 10.92 12.30 8.82
N GLY A 285 11.31 13.57 8.92
CA GLY A 285 10.71 14.51 9.88
C GLY A 285 9.83 15.54 9.17
N HIS A 286 9.95 16.81 9.57
CA HIS A 286 9.03 17.83 9.06
C HIS A 286 9.12 18.01 7.53
N ASN A 287 10.32 18.00 6.95
CA ASN A 287 10.54 18.28 5.53
C ASN A 287 10.50 17.01 4.67
N VAL A 288 9.31 16.42 4.56
CA VAL A 288 9.06 15.22 3.73
C VAL A 288 9.35 15.43 2.24
N VAL A 289 9.25 16.67 1.75
CA VAL A 289 9.49 16.98 0.33
C VAL A 289 10.94 16.67 -0.05
N HIS A 290 11.89 17.04 0.80
CA HIS A 290 13.31 16.75 0.59
C HIS A 290 13.70 15.35 1.12
N GLN A 291 13.27 15.01 2.34
CA GLN A 291 13.74 13.79 3.01
C GLN A 291 13.17 12.49 2.42
N ALA A 292 12.13 12.58 1.58
CA ALA A 292 11.42 11.41 1.07
C ALA A 292 10.74 11.68 -0.29
N ALA A 293 11.41 12.41 -1.19
CA ALA A 293 10.85 12.80 -2.49
C ALA A 293 10.32 11.60 -3.29
N GLU A 294 11.06 10.48 -3.37
CA GLU A 294 10.64 9.30 -4.14
C GLU A 294 9.42 8.60 -3.53
N ILE A 295 9.40 8.40 -2.21
CA ILE A 295 8.28 7.79 -1.49
C ILE A 295 7.03 8.66 -1.68
N LEU A 296 7.21 9.99 -1.56
CA LEU A 296 6.13 10.94 -1.68
C LEU A 296 5.57 10.98 -3.11
N ALA A 297 6.43 11.07 -4.13
CA ALA A 297 6.00 11.05 -5.52
C ALA A 297 5.22 9.78 -5.84
N CYS A 298 5.74 8.61 -5.47
CA CYS A 298 5.06 7.35 -5.73
C CYS A 298 3.67 7.29 -5.08
N ASN A 299 3.53 7.77 -3.84
CA ASN A 299 2.24 7.76 -3.15
C ASN A 299 1.29 8.85 -3.68
N ILE A 300 1.81 9.99 -4.16
CA ILE A 300 1.00 10.98 -4.89
C ILE A 300 0.48 10.36 -6.18
N GLU A 301 1.30 9.66 -6.97
CA GLU A 301 0.86 8.99 -8.20
C GLU A 301 -0.22 7.94 -7.91
N ALA A 302 -0.03 7.10 -6.89
CA ALA A 302 -1.03 6.11 -6.47
C ALA A 302 -2.33 6.79 -6.00
N PHE A 303 -2.22 7.88 -5.25
CA PHE A 303 -3.37 8.66 -4.79
C PHE A 303 -4.13 9.29 -5.96
N LEU A 304 -3.43 9.97 -6.86
CA LEU A 304 -4.05 10.55 -8.05
C LEU A 304 -4.65 9.48 -8.95
N TRP A 305 -4.02 8.29 -9.02
CA TRP A 305 -4.57 7.18 -9.80
C TRP A 305 -5.89 6.73 -9.18
N MET A 306 -5.93 6.57 -7.87
CA MET A 306 -7.12 6.12 -7.17
C MET A 306 -8.19 7.18 -6.95
N TYR A 307 -7.92 8.47 -7.04
CA TYR A 307 -8.91 9.48 -6.66
C TYR A 307 -8.95 10.69 -7.59
N GLY A 308 -7.94 10.85 -8.43
CA GLY A 308 -7.80 11.97 -9.34
C GLY A 308 -8.68 11.90 -10.57
N GLY A 309 -9.46 10.82 -10.78
CA GLY A 309 -10.56 10.62 -11.74
C GLY A 309 -10.29 10.98 -13.21
N SER A 310 -9.96 12.25 -13.45
CA SER A 310 -9.59 12.88 -14.69
C SER A 310 -8.09 13.09 -14.91
N VAL A 311 -7.27 12.84 -13.89
CA VAL A 311 -5.81 12.82 -14.02
C VAL A 311 -5.35 11.66 -14.91
N TYR A 312 -6.14 10.58 -14.95
CA TYR A 312 -5.84 9.37 -15.73
C TYR A 312 -7.03 8.89 -16.58
N PRO A 313 -7.49 9.68 -17.57
CA PRO A 313 -8.63 9.33 -18.41
C PRO A 313 -8.38 8.05 -19.23
N GLU A 314 -7.12 7.76 -19.57
CA GLU A 314 -6.68 6.55 -20.28
C GLU A 314 -6.74 5.27 -19.45
N CYS A 315 -6.91 5.39 -18.13
CA CYS A 315 -6.99 4.24 -17.23
C CYS A 315 -8.40 3.65 -17.13
N ALA A 316 -9.36 4.16 -17.91
CA ALA A 316 -10.68 3.57 -18.04
C ALA A 316 -10.58 2.17 -18.68
N VAL A 317 -10.86 1.14 -17.88
CA VAL A 317 -10.89 -0.23 -18.38
C VAL A 317 -12.28 -0.54 -18.93
N SER A 318 -12.33 -1.00 -20.18
CA SER A 318 -13.56 -1.52 -20.80
C SER A 318 -13.36 -2.97 -21.16
N VAL A 319 -14.01 -3.87 -20.43
CA VAL A 319 -14.03 -5.29 -20.80
C VAL A 319 -14.95 -5.45 -22.01
N ILE A 320 -14.38 -5.92 -23.12
CA ILE A 320 -15.09 -6.09 -24.39
C ILE A 320 -15.59 -7.52 -24.59
N ASP A 321 -14.90 -8.50 -24.02
CA ASP A 321 -15.26 -9.92 -24.11
C ASP A 321 -14.50 -10.74 -23.06
N GLY A 322 -14.78 -12.03 -23.00
CA GLY A 322 -13.99 -12.99 -22.24
C GLY A 322 -14.15 -14.42 -22.75
N CYS A 323 -13.23 -15.28 -22.33
CA CYS A 323 -13.26 -16.71 -22.60
C CYS A 323 -12.74 -17.51 -21.40
N ARG A 324 -13.14 -18.78 -21.33
CA ARG A 324 -12.59 -19.78 -20.42
C ARG A 324 -11.58 -20.66 -21.15
N ARG A 325 -10.46 -21.02 -20.51
CA ARG A 325 -9.49 -22.00 -21.02
C ARG A 325 -9.18 -23.04 -19.98
N ASP A 326 -9.46 -24.30 -20.31
CA ASP A 326 -9.19 -25.42 -19.40
C ASP A 326 -7.73 -25.82 -19.43
N TYR A 327 -7.27 -26.30 -18.29
CA TYR A 327 -5.93 -26.85 -18.14
C TYR A 327 -5.95 -28.02 -17.16
N SER A 328 -4.89 -28.82 -17.25
CA SER A 328 -4.53 -29.88 -16.32
C SER A 328 -3.00 -29.87 -16.18
N ILE A 329 -2.51 -29.77 -14.95
CA ILE A 329 -1.07 -29.75 -14.63
C ILE A 329 -0.76 -30.97 -13.77
N GLY A 330 0.10 -31.86 -14.23
CA GLY A 330 0.51 -33.03 -13.46
C GLY A 330 1.22 -32.64 -12.16
N LEU A 331 1.02 -33.45 -11.12
CA LEU A 331 1.78 -33.38 -9.88
C LEU A 331 2.96 -34.35 -9.95
N LEU A 332 4.11 -33.95 -9.40
CA LEU A 332 5.31 -34.80 -9.35
C LEU A 332 5.08 -36.12 -8.58
N ARG A 333 4.08 -36.12 -7.70
CA ARG A 333 3.57 -37.30 -6.99
C ARG A 333 2.10 -37.07 -6.62
N PRO A 334 1.29 -38.15 -6.53
CA PRO A 334 -0.08 -38.03 -6.05
C PRO A 334 -0.15 -37.43 -4.64
N ILE A 335 -1.17 -36.60 -4.39
CA ILE A 335 -1.41 -35.95 -3.10
C ILE A 335 -2.76 -36.43 -2.56
N GLN A 336 -2.72 -37.03 -1.37
CA GLN A 336 -3.92 -37.37 -0.62
C GLN A 336 -4.40 -36.11 0.11
N LEU A 337 -5.58 -35.61 -0.27
CA LEU A 337 -6.18 -34.41 0.32
C LEU A 337 -6.95 -34.75 1.60
N ASP A 338 -7.81 -35.77 1.52
CA ASP A 338 -8.57 -36.34 2.63
C ASP A 338 -8.76 -37.86 2.45
N ALA A 339 -9.72 -38.51 3.12
CA ALA A 339 -9.93 -39.96 3.00
C ALA A 339 -10.40 -40.41 1.60
N ASP A 340 -11.12 -39.56 0.88
CA ASP A 340 -11.82 -39.91 -0.36
C ASP A 340 -11.18 -39.28 -1.61
N HIS A 341 -10.33 -38.28 -1.44
CA HIS A 341 -9.76 -37.50 -2.54
C HIS A 341 -8.24 -37.67 -2.64
N LEU A 342 -7.82 -38.38 -3.69
CA LEU A 342 -6.43 -38.49 -4.15
C LEU A 342 -6.31 -37.79 -5.50
N ILE A 343 -5.44 -36.78 -5.60
CA ILE A 343 -5.20 -36.06 -6.86
C ILE A 343 -3.82 -36.39 -7.43
N SER A 344 -3.74 -36.60 -8.74
CA SER A 344 -2.46 -36.76 -9.48
C SER A 344 -2.20 -35.59 -10.42
N ASP A 345 -3.26 -34.87 -10.76
CA ASP A 345 -3.25 -33.72 -11.64
C ASP A 345 -4.01 -32.59 -10.96
N ARG A 346 -3.62 -31.37 -11.29
CA ARG A 346 -4.30 -30.16 -10.91
C ARG A 346 -5.10 -29.63 -12.07
N ASP A 347 -6.40 -29.89 -12.02
CA ASP A 347 -7.34 -29.40 -13.03
C ASP A 347 -7.90 -28.04 -12.65
N GLY A 348 -8.11 -27.20 -13.66
CA GLY A 348 -8.72 -25.88 -13.49
C GLY A 348 -9.15 -25.25 -14.80
N SER A 349 -9.51 -23.97 -14.71
CA SER A 349 -9.91 -23.13 -15.83
C SER A 349 -9.39 -21.71 -15.64
N LEU A 350 -8.66 -21.19 -16.61
CA LEU A 350 -8.36 -19.76 -16.67
C LEU A 350 -9.57 -18.99 -17.19
N LEU A 351 -9.97 -17.96 -16.45
CA LEU A 351 -10.89 -16.93 -16.93
C LEU A 351 -10.06 -15.78 -17.53
N VAL A 352 -10.25 -15.53 -18.83
CA VAL A 352 -9.54 -14.48 -19.58
C VAL A 352 -10.53 -13.40 -19.96
N LEU A 353 -10.27 -12.16 -19.55
CA LEU A 353 -11.04 -10.96 -19.88
C LEU A 353 -10.27 -10.11 -20.88
N LYS A 354 -10.91 -9.63 -21.94
CA LYS A 354 -10.25 -8.78 -22.96
C LYS A 354 -10.66 -7.32 -22.82
N SER A 355 -9.73 -6.40 -23.04
CA SER A 355 -9.96 -4.96 -23.13
C SER A 355 -9.01 -4.37 -24.17
N ALA A 356 -9.53 -3.94 -25.32
CA ALA A 356 -8.73 -3.40 -26.43
C ALA A 356 -7.45 -4.21 -26.71
N HIS A 357 -6.27 -3.72 -26.32
CA HIS A 357 -4.96 -4.36 -26.53
C HIS A 357 -4.41 -5.09 -25.28
N ARG A 358 -5.22 -5.30 -24.25
CA ARG A 358 -4.84 -5.91 -22.97
C ARG A 358 -5.79 -7.05 -22.62
N ALA A 359 -5.32 -7.96 -21.76
CA ALA A 359 -6.11 -9.05 -21.23
C ALA A 359 -5.89 -9.17 -19.72
N GLY A 360 -6.95 -9.45 -18.97
CA GLY A 360 -6.87 -9.90 -17.58
C GLY A 360 -7.02 -11.41 -17.50
N VAL A 361 -6.34 -12.05 -16.55
CA VAL A 361 -6.39 -13.49 -16.36
C VAL A 361 -6.58 -13.79 -14.87
N GLY A 362 -7.43 -14.76 -14.57
CA GLY A 362 -7.53 -15.33 -13.25
C GLY A 362 -7.75 -16.83 -13.29
N ASP A 363 -7.34 -17.48 -12.21
CA ASP A 363 -7.34 -18.93 -12.10
C ASP A 363 -8.57 -19.41 -11.31
N VAL A 364 -9.34 -20.32 -11.90
CA VAL A 364 -10.49 -20.97 -11.26
C VAL A 364 -10.19 -22.45 -11.13
N ALA A 365 -9.80 -22.86 -9.92
CA ALA A 365 -9.34 -24.20 -9.64
C ALA A 365 -9.90 -24.67 -8.30
N PRO A 366 -11.18 -25.07 -8.19
CA PRO A 366 -11.70 -25.64 -6.94
C PRO A 366 -10.86 -26.85 -6.50
N LEU A 367 -10.70 -27.03 -5.19
CA LEU A 367 -9.95 -28.13 -4.59
C LEU A 367 -10.93 -29.22 -4.11
N PRO A 368 -10.86 -30.47 -4.64
CA PRO A 368 -11.78 -31.54 -4.27
C PRO A 368 -11.79 -31.79 -2.75
N GLY A 369 -12.98 -31.93 -2.16
CA GLY A 369 -13.19 -32.14 -0.71
C GLY A 369 -13.14 -30.87 0.14
N PHE A 370 -12.57 -29.77 -0.36
CA PHE A 370 -12.37 -28.53 0.39
C PHE A 370 -13.15 -27.34 -0.18
N SER A 371 -13.23 -27.24 -1.50
CA SER A 371 -14.15 -26.30 -2.17
C SER A 371 -15.57 -26.84 -2.08
N VAL A 372 -16.54 -25.94 -1.93
CA VAL A 372 -17.97 -26.29 -1.89
C VAL A 372 -18.43 -26.75 -3.27
N GLU A 373 -17.96 -26.08 -4.31
CA GLU A 373 -18.26 -26.35 -5.71
C GLU A 373 -17.31 -27.39 -6.33
N SER A 374 -17.85 -28.15 -7.28
CA SER A 374 -17.02 -28.97 -8.18
C SER A 374 -16.42 -28.15 -9.32
N LEU A 375 -15.39 -28.67 -9.99
CA LEU A 375 -14.83 -28.05 -11.20
C LEU A 375 -15.87 -27.92 -12.33
N GLU A 376 -16.73 -28.92 -12.49
CA GLU A 376 -17.79 -28.90 -13.50
C GLU A 376 -18.83 -27.81 -13.20
N GLU A 377 -19.19 -27.65 -11.94
CA GLU A 377 -20.08 -26.59 -11.50
C GLU A 377 -19.46 -25.20 -11.70
N ALA A 378 -18.19 -25.02 -11.32
CA ALA A 378 -17.45 -23.78 -11.54
C ALA A 378 -17.43 -23.41 -13.04
N ARG A 379 -17.12 -24.37 -13.92
CA ARG A 379 -17.14 -24.19 -15.38
C ARG A 379 -18.51 -23.80 -15.90
N ARG A 380 -19.58 -24.47 -15.44
CA ARG A 380 -20.96 -24.14 -15.80
C ARG A 380 -21.30 -22.70 -15.44
N ILE A 381 -20.94 -22.25 -14.23
CA ILE A 381 -21.22 -20.89 -13.75
C ILE A 381 -20.45 -19.85 -14.57
N ILE A 382 -19.20 -20.13 -14.94
CA ILE A 382 -18.42 -19.26 -15.83
C ILE A 382 -19.13 -19.12 -17.18
N ASP A 383 -19.51 -20.24 -17.79
CA ASP A 383 -20.04 -20.27 -19.16
C ASP A 383 -21.47 -19.71 -19.26
N THR A 384 -22.31 -19.93 -18.24
CA THR A 384 -23.73 -19.57 -18.26
C THR A 384 -24.06 -18.28 -17.50
N GLY A 385 -23.16 -17.82 -16.62
CA GLY A 385 -23.34 -16.62 -15.81
C GLY A 385 -22.33 -15.54 -16.15
N VAL A 386 -21.05 -15.77 -15.81
CA VAL A 386 -19.99 -14.75 -15.86
C VAL A 386 -19.73 -14.24 -17.27
N LEU A 387 -19.49 -15.14 -18.24
CA LEU A 387 -19.17 -14.74 -19.63
C LEU A 387 -20.34 -14.03 -20.34
N PRO A 388 -21.60 -14.50 -20.24
CA PRO A 388 -22.75 -13.73 -20.74
C PRO A 388 -22.88 -12.35 -20.10
N GLY A 389 -22.66 -12.24 -18.78
CA GLY A 389 -22.68 -10.97 -18.06
C GLY A 389 -21.68 -9.96 -18.61
N ILE A 390 -20.45 -10.41 -18.89
CA ILE A 390 -19.41 -9.60 -19.53
C ILE A 390 -19.84 -9.12 -20.92
N ARG A 391 -20.33 -10.04 -21.78
CA ARG A 391 -20.69 -9.74 -23.18
C ARG A 391 -21.86 -8.80 -23.35
N THR A 392 -22.82 -8.81 -22.41
CA THR A 392 -23.96 -7.88 -22.48
C THR A 392 -23.58 -6.42 -22.20
N GLY A 393 -22.32 -6.15 -21.81
CA GLY A 393 -21.60 -4.87 -21.94
C GLY A 393 -22.13 -3.67 -21.14
N ARG A 394 -23.35 -3.75 -20.60
CA ARG A 394 -24.05 -2.61 -19.98
C ARG A 394 -23.63 -2.29 -18.55
N LYS A 395 -22.76 -3.10 -17.92
CA LYS A 395 -22.50 -3.00 -16.47
C LYS A 395 -21.05 -2.76 -16.03
N LEU A 396 -20.05 -2.94 -16.91
CA LEU A 396 -18.62 -2.73 -16.58
C LEU A 396 -18.07 -1.36 -16.99
N ALA A 397 -18.67 -0.73 -18.02
CA ALA A 397 -18.22 0.55 -18.55
C ALA A 397 -18.25 1.65 -17.48
N GLY A 398 -17.09 2.23 -17.18
CA GLY A 398 -16.94 3.29 -16.17
C GLY A 398 -16.98 2.82 -14.70
N ARG A 399 -17.07 1.51 -14.43
CA ARG A 399 -16.94 0.93 -13.07
C ARG A 399 -15.53 0.47 -12.75
N LEU A 400 -14.81 -0.02 -13.76
CA LEU A 400 -13.38 -0.34 -13.65
C LEU A 400 -12.49 0.91 -13.82
N LEU A 401 -12.98 2.05 -13.35
CA LEU A 401 -12.18 3.26 -13.22
C LEU A 401 -11.43 3.20 -11.89
N PRO A 402 -10.10 3.44 -11.88
CA PRO A 402 -9.37 3.71 -10.65
C PRO A 402 -10.12 4.73 -9.77
N GLY A 403 -10.42 4.34 -8.53
CA GLY A 403 -11.22 5.13 -7.58
C GLY A 403 -12.69 4.79 -7.43
N ARG A 404 -13.29 4.18 -8.47
CA ARG A 404 -14.58 3.47 -8.35
C ARG A 404 -14.37 1.98 -8.12
N PHE A 405 -13.28 1.45 -8.66
CA PHE A 405 -12.84 0.08 -8.45
C PHE A 405 -11.87 0.03 -7.26
N ARG A 406 -12.29 -0.61 -6.17
CA ARG A 406 -11.51 -0.86 -4.96
C ARG A 406 -11.71 -2.31 -4.56
N LEU A 407 -10.69 -2.94 -3.99
CA LEU A 407 -10.85 -4.13 -3.17
C LEU A 407 -11.43 -3.73 -1.81
N ASP A 408 -12.62 -3.15 -1.85
CA ASP A 408 -13.50 -3.11 -0.71
C ASP A 408 -14.73 -3.94 -1.00
N ASP A 409 -15.34 -4.36 0.10
CA ASP A 409 -16.35 -5.39 0.10
C ASP A 409 -17.64 -4.90 -0.58
N HIS A 410 -17.88 -3.59 -0.71
CA HIS A 410 -19.10 -3.09 -1.36
C HIS A 410 -18.96 -3.02 -2.88
N ALA A 411 -17.92 -2.36 -3.39
CA ALA A 411 -17.79 -2.11 -4.83
C ALA A 411 -17.51 -3.40 -5.62
N MET A 412 -16.70 -4.31 -5.07
CA MET A 412 -16.44 -5.61 -5.70
C MET A 412 -17.66 -6.51 -5.67
N ARG A 413 -18.40 -6.57 -4.55
CA ARG A 413 -19.64 -7.37 -4.50
C ARG A 413 -20.68 -6.86 -5.47
N GLU A 414 -20.94 -5.54 -5.50
CA GLU A 414 -21.87 -4.96 -6.48
C GLU A 414 -21.46 -5.26 -7.92
N LEU A 415 -20.16 -5.20 -8.22
CA LEU A 415 -19.67 -5.55 -9.56
C LEU A 415 -19.89 -7.03 -9.88
N VAL A 416 -19.59 -7.92 -8.94
CA VAL A 416 -19.75 -9.37 -9.09
C VAL A 416 -21.22 -9.77 -9.22
N ASP A 417 -22.09 -9.25 -8.35
CA ASP A 417 -23.54 -9.46 -8.35
C ASP A 417 -24.18 -8.94 -9.65
N ASP A 418 -23.59 -7.90 -10.23
CA ASP A 418 -24.05 -7.38 -11.52
C ASP A 418 -23.65 -8.26 -12.71
N LEU A 419 -22.50 -8.93 -12.64
CA LEU A 419 -21.97 -9.79 -13.70
C LEU A 419 -22.63 -11.17 -13.73
N CYS A 420 -23.10 -11.67 -12.60
CA CYS A 420 -23.73 -12.98 -12.53
C CYS A 420 -25.03 -12.88 -11.73
N ALA A 421 -26.14 -13.34 -12.31
CA ALA A 421 -27.44 -13.37 -11.62
C ALA A 421 -27.51 -14.46 -10.53
N GLU A 422 -26.47 -15.29 -10.39
CA GLU A 422 -26.36 -16.24 -9.29
C GLU A 422 -26.23 -15.46 -7.95
N PRO A 423 -27.03 -15.81 -6.91
CA PRO A 423 -27.09 -15.04 -5.65
C PRO A 423 -25.73 -14.89 -4.94
N ALA A 424 -24.80 -15.81 -5.18
CA ALA A 424 -23.41 -15.71 -4.77
C ALA A 424 -22.53 -16.58 -5.68
N LEU A 425 -21.45 -16.01 -6.24
CA LEU A 425 -20.44 -16.80 -6.93
C LEU A 425 -19.72 -17.74 -5.95
N PRO A 426 -19.45 -19.00 -6.33
CA PRO A 426 -18.58 -19.89 -5.56
C PRO A 426 -17.17 -19.31 -5.40
N ALA A 427 -16.46 -19.73 -4.35
CA ALA A 427 -15.22 -19.11 -3.91
C ALA A 427 -14.11 -19.16 -4.99
N SER A 428 -13.96 -20.28 -5.70
CA SER A 428 -12.96 -20.41 -6.77
C SER A 428 -13.31 -19.53 -7.98
N VAL A 429 -14.60 -19.47 -8.37
CA VAL A 429 -15.07 -18.64 -9.49
C VAL A 429 -14.89 -17.16 -9.17
N ARG A 430 -15.25 -16.75 -7.95
CA ARG A 430 -15.03 -15.38 -7.46
C ARG A 430 -13.54 -15.04 -7.46
N THR A 431 -12.69 -15.93 -6.94
CA THR A 431 -11.23 -15.73 -6.91
C THR A 431 -10.67 -15.50 -8.31
N GLY A 432 -11.02 -16.35 -9.28
CA GLY A 432 -10.57 -16.18 -10.66
C GLY A 432 -11.15 -14.92 -11.33
N LEU A 433 -12.40 -14.56 -11.08
CA LEU A 433 -12.98 -13.31 -11.61
C LEU A 433 -12.27 -12.07 -11.05
N GLU A 434 -12.04 -12.02 -9.74
CA GLU A 434 -11.34 -10.91 -9.12
C GLU A 434 -9.90 -10.80 -9.62
N MET A 435 -9.16 -11.91 -9.72
CA MET A 435 -7.82 -11.93 -10.31
C MET A 435 -7.83 -11.40 -11.75
N ALA A 436 -8.79 -11.83 -12.58
CA ALA A 436 -8.88 -11.40 -13.97
C ALA A 436 -9.19 -9.90 -14.08
N LEU A 437 -10.08 -9.37 -13.25
CA LEU A 437 -10.38 -7.94 -13.23
C LEU A 437 -9.19 -7.12 -12.72
N LEU A 438 -8.52 -7.59 -11.66
CA LEU A 438 -7.41 -6.89 -11.04
C LEU A 438 -6.17 -6.86 -11.93
N THR A 439 -5.80 -7.99 -12.52
CA THR A 439 -4.70 -8.04 -13.51
C THR A 439 -4.96 -7.08 -14.66
N LEU A 440 -6.22 -6.96 -15.10
CA LEU A 440 -6.59 -6.03 -16.16
C LEU A 440 -6.48 -4.55 -15.73
N VAL A 441 -6.95 -4.21 -14.53
CA VAL A 441 -6.87 -2.85 -13.97
C VAL A 441 -5.41 -2.45 -13.68
N ILE A 442 -4.61 -3.34 -13.10
CA ILE A 442 -3.20 -3.08 -12.80
C ILE A 442 -2.38 -2.87 -14.08
N GLN A 443 -2.72 -3.49 -15.20
CA GLN A 443 -2.07 -3.19 -16.48
C GLN A 443 -2.33 -1.75 -16.96
N HIS A 444 -3.40 -1.12 -16.49
CA HIS A 444 -3.71 0.29 -16.75
C HIS A 444 -3.09 1.24 -15.73
N ARG A 445 -2.24 0.78 -14.80
CA ARG A 445 -1.56 1.65 -13.85
C ARG A 445 -0.61 2.65 -14.54
N PRO A 446 -0.35 3.81 -13.91
CA PRO A 446 0.83 4.64 -14.17
C PRO A 446 2.12 3.83 -14.28
N SER A 447 2.95 4.08 -15.29
CA SER A 447 4.22 3.33 -15.47
C SER A 447 5.23 3.51 -14.33
N CYS A 448 5.08 4.57 -13.54
CA CYS A 448 5.88 4.80 -12.33
C CYS A 448 5.47 3.89 -11.16
N LEU A 449 4.28 3.29 -11.18
CA LEU A 449 3.81 2.37 -10.16
C LEU A 449 4.17 0.93 -10.52
N THR A 450 4.71 0.22 -9.55
CA THR A 450 4.88 -1.24 -9.62
C THR A 450 3.55 -1.97 -9.41
N TRP A 451 3.49 -3.26 -9.74
CA TRP A 451 2.31 -4.09 -9.47
C TRP A 451 1.90 -4.08 -8.00
N VAL A 452 2.87 -4.17 -7.08
CA VAL A 452 2.63 -4.13 -5.63
C VAL A 452 2.02 -2.80 -5.20
N GLN A 453 2.53 -1.67 -5.70
CA GLN A 453 2.01 -0.35 -5.36
C GLN A 453 0.60 -0.14 -5.92
N ALA A 454 0.36 -0.53 -7.18
CA ALA A 454 -0.96 -0.48 -7.78
C ALA A 454 -1.97 -1.35 -7.02
N LEU A 455 -1.61 -2.62 -6.73
CA LEU A 455 -2.48 -3.52 -5.97
C LEU A 455 -2.72 -3.03 -4.55
N SER A 456 -1.70 -2.49 -3.88
CA SER A 456 -1.82 -1.87 -2.55
C SER A 456 -2.81 -0.71 -2.56
N ALA A 457 -2.73 0.17 -3.57
CA ALA A 457 -3.65 1.29 -3.75
C ALA A 457 -5.10 0.82 -3.97
N LEU A 458 -5.29 -0.24 -4.77
CA LEU A 458 -6.59 -0.88 -5.00
C LEU A 458 -7.16 -1.50 -3.72
N CYS A 459 -6.32 -2.13 -2.89
CA CYS A 459 -6.71 -2.66 -1.58
C CYS A 459 -6.94 -1.56 -0.53
N GLY A 460 -6.66 -0.29 -0.85
CA GLY A 460 -6.71 0.81 0.11
C GLY A 460 -5.66 0.69 1.22
N PHE A 461 -4.55 0.01 0.96
CA PHE A 461 -3.38 0.00 1.83
C PHE A 461 -2.48 1.18 1.52
N VAL A 462 -1.88 1.75 2.57
CA VAL A 462 -0.92 2.84 2.45
C VAL A 462 0.47 2.26 2.62
N VAL A 463 1.30 2.40 1.59
CA VAL A 463 2.62 1.77 1.57
C VAL A 463 3.71 2.85 1.49
N PRO A 464 4.38 3.17 2.61
CA PRO A 464 5.47 4.15 2.64
C PRO A 464 6.78 3.52 2.14
N THR A 465 6.81 3.03 0.90
CA THR A 465 8.04 2.45 0.32
C THR A 465 8.60 3.24 -0.84
N ASP A 466 9.92 3.28 -0.87
CA ASP A 466 10.73 3.87 -1.93
C ASP A 466 10.84 2.87 -3.09
N PRO A 467 10.44 3.24 -4.32
CA PRO A 467 10.57 2.38 -5.50
C PRO A 467 12.03 1.94 -5.78
N ASN A 468 13.05 2.71 -5.36
CA ASN A 468 14.46 2.35 -5.52
C ASN A 468 14.96 1.35 -4.46
N ARG A 469 14.28 1.23 -3.31
CA ARG A 469 14.59 0.21 -2.27
C ARG A 469 13.94 -1.15 -2.54
N GLN A 470 13.10 -1.26 -3.57
CA GLN A 470 12.60 -2.56 -4.02
C GLN A 470 13.69 -3.51 -4.54
N ASN A 471 14.95 -3.08 -4.68
CA ASN A 471 15.97 -3.97 -5.22
C ASN A 471 16.43 -5.13 -4.32
N HIS A 472 16.16 -5.16 -2.99
CA HIS A 472 16.75 -6.24 -2.17
C HIS A 472 15.87 -6.92 -1.10
N ALA A 473 14.86 -6.26 -0.51
CA ALA A 473 14.08 -6.86 0.59
C ALA A 473 12.62 -7.20 0.23
N ALA A 474 11.97 -6.43 -0.65
CA ALA A 474 10.60 -6.71 -1.15
C ALA A 474 10.57 -7.49 -2.47
N ALA A 475 11.73 -7.69 -3.11
CA ALA A 475 11.87 -8.48 -4.33
C ALA A 475 11.82 -10.00 -4.09
N ARG A 476 11.73 -10.44 -2.83
CA ARG A 476 11.78 -11.84 -2.42
C ARG A 476 10.63 -12.15 -1.47
N ILE A 477 9.77 -13.07 -1.87
CA ILE A 477 8.72 -13.59 -1.00
C ILE A 477 9.25 -14.84 -0.33
N HIS A 478 9.43 -14.77 0.98
CA HIS A 478 9.93 -15.90 1.76
C HIS A 478 8.87 -16.99 1.85
N VAL A 479 9.26 -18.23 1.64
CA VAL A 479 8.35 -19.38 1.68
C VAL A 479 8.76 -20.36 2.75
N ASN A 480 7.80 -21.00 3.42
CA ASN A 480 8.10 -22.06 4.37
C ASN A 480 8.32 -23.40 3.65
N GLY A 481 9.19 -24.24 4.21
CA GLY A 481 9.34 -25.62 3.78
C GLY A 481 8.21 -26.44 4.37
N VAL A 482 7.68 -27.41 3.63
CA VAL A 482 6.65 -28.33 4.15
C VAL A 482 7.27 -29.70 4.31
N VAL A 483 7.22 -30.20 5.54
CA VAL A 483 7.62 -31.55 5.88
C VAL A 483 6.35 -32.42 5.88
N PRO A 484 6.23 -33.39 4.95
CA PRO A 484 5.05 -34.21 4.80
C PRO A 484 4.77 -35.08 6.03
N ARG A 485 3.54 -35.61 6.11
CA ARG A 485 3.11 -36.47 7.21
C ARG A 485 3.84 -37.82 7.14
N PHE A 486 4.55 -38.21 8.21
CA PHE A 486 5.29 -39.48 8.27
C PHE A 486 4.47 -40.59 8.93
N THR A 487 4.40 -41.73 8.25
CA THR A 487 3.82 -42.99 8.75
C THR A 487 4.88 -44.08 9.00
N GLY A 488 6.18 -43.73 8.90
CA GLY A 488 7.33 -44.64 9.05
C GLY A 488 8.27 -44.29 10.21
N THR A 489 9.51 -44.80 10.19
CA THR A 489 10.49 -44.54 11.27
C THR A 489 10.99 -43.08 11.27
N ASN A 490 11.23 -42.52 12.46
CA ASN A 490 11.65 -41.13 12.71
C ASN A 490 12.92 -40.67 11.93
N GLY A 491 13.66 -41.58 11.30
CA GLY A 491 14.85 -41.25 10.51
C GLY A 491 14.56 -40.53 9.20
N SER A 492 13.40 -40.80 8.57
CA SER A 492 13.00 -40.20 7.27
C SER A 492 12.64 -38.71 7.39
N ALA A 493 11.96 -38.32 8.47
CA ALA A 493 11.63 -36.93 8.79
C ALA A 493 12.87 -36.04 8.95
N LEU A 494 13.90 -36.57 9.61
CA LEU A 494 15.14 -35.83 9.83
C LEU A 494 15.93 -35.62 8.55
N SER A 495 15.95 -36.59 7.63
CA SER A 495 16.64 -36.43 6.34
C SER A 495 15.95 -35.39 5.46
N GLU A 496 14.62 -35.40 5.40
CA GLU A 496 13.87 -34.43 4.58
C GLU A 496 13.98 -33.01 5.16
N LEU A 497 13.96 -32.89 6.49
CA LEU A 497 14.17 -31.62 7.16
C LEU A 497 15.57 -31.04 6.91
N ARG A 498 16.62 -31.88 6.96
CA ARG A 498 17.97 -31.44 6.60
C ARG A 498 18.06 -31.02 5.15
N ALA A 499 17.42 -31.75 4.24
CA ALA A 499 17.37 -31.39 2.83
C ALA A 499 16.69 -30.02 2.62
N LEU A 500 15.56 -29.75 3.28
CA LEU A 500 14.89 -28.44 3.22
C LEU A 500 15.76 -27.34 3.82
N HIS A 501 16.43 -27.58 4.93
CA HIS A 501 17.35 -26.60 5.49
C HIS A 501 18.54 -26.31 4.55
N GLU A 502 19.14 -27.34 3.95
CA GLU A 502 20.21 -27.20 2.94
C GLU A 502 19.74 -26.46 1.68
N GLN A 503 18.44 -26.56 1.34
CA GLN A 503 17.80 -25.78 0.29
C GLN A 503 17.51 -24.32 0.69
N GLY A 504 17.77 -23.95 1.93
CA GLY A 504 17.67 -22.58 2.44
C GLY A 504 16.32 -22.22 3.07
N PHE A 505 15.50 -23.20 3.46
CA PHE A 505 14.27 -22.93 4.21
C PHE A 505 14.57 -22.64 5.69
N HIS A 506 14.16 -21.46 6.17
CA HIS A 506 14.35 -21.03 7.57
C HIS A 506 13.15 -21.31 8.47
N VAL A 507 11.95 -21.45 7.88
CA VAL A 507 10.73 -21.83 8.58
C VAL A 507 10.22 -23.13 7.99
N LEU A 508 9.99 -24.12 8.84
CA LEU A 508 9.60 -25.47 8.44
C LEU A 508 8.26 -25.81 9.07
N LYS A 509 7.28 -26.16 8.23
CA LYS A 509 5.96 -26.62 8.61
C LYS A 509 5.97 -28.14 8.74
N LEU A 510 5.83 -28.64 9.96
CA LEU A 510 5.82 -30.06 10.30
C LEU A 510 4.40 -30.54 10.54
N LYS A 511 3.93 -31.51 9.75
CA LYS A 511 2.64 -32.17 9.98
C LYS A 511 2.75 -33.19 11.11
N ILE A 512 1.93 -33.02 12.15
CA ILE A 512 1.81 -33.91 13.33
C ILE A 512 0.35 -34.35 13.52
N GLY A 513 0.00 -34.99 14.64
CA GLY A 513 -1.37 -35.39 14.93
C GLY A 513 -1.83 -36.65 14.21
N ALA A 514 -0.91 -37.42 13.62
CA ALA A 514 -1.18 -38.73 13.01
C ALA A 514 -0.97 -39.91 13.96
N GLN A 515 -0.23 -39.66 15.04
CA GLN A 515 0.28 -40.67 15.95
C GLN A 515 -0.17 -40.32 17.37
N ALA A 516 0.22 -41.16 18.34
CA ALA A 516 -0.02 -40.82 19.74
C ALA A 516 0.77 -39.54 20.12
N VAL A 517 0.18 -38.70 20.97
CA VAL A 517 0.77 -37.42 21.41
C VAL A 517 2.19 -37.55 21.94
N ASP A 518 2.51 -38.65 22.63
CA ASP A 518 3.87 -38.94 23.12
C ASP A 518 4.90 -39.03 21.99
N GLN A 519 4.48 -39.58 20.84
CA GLN A 519 5.32 -39.75 19.66
C GLN A 519 5.51 -38.42 18.95
N ASP A 520 4.44 -37.63 18.82
CA ASP A 520 4.51 -36.27 18.25
C ASP A 520 5.42 -35.36 19.09
N ALA A 521 5.26 -35.35 20.42
CA ALA A 521 6.13 -34.55 21.31
C ALA A 521 7.59 -34.99 21.23
N SER A 522 7.85 -36.30 21.17
CA SER A 522 9.20 -36.85 20.99
C SER A 522 9.82 -36.50 19.64
N LEU A 523 9.01 -36.49 18.58
CA LEU A 523 9.42 -36.08 17.23
C LEU A 523 9.80 -34.60 17.21
N VAL A 524 8.94 -33.73 17.74
CA VAL A 524 9.20 -32.29 17.85
C VAL A 524 10.46 -32.03 18.67
N HIS A 525 10.64 -32.70 19.82
CA HIS A 525 11.84 -32.56 20.64
C HIS A 525 13.12 -32.93 19.88
N ARG A 526 13.09 -34.07 19.17
CA ARG A 526 14.24 -34.54 18.39
C ARG A 526 14.56 -33.60 17.24
N ILE A 527 13.55 -33.13 16.52
CA ILE A 527 13.73 -32.18 15.41
C ILE A 527 14.29 -30.87 15.95
N ALA A 528 13.64 -30.26 16.93
CA ALA A 528 14.03 -28.98 17.49
C ALA A 528 15.47 -28.99 18.06
N SER A 529 15.88 -30.10 18.69
CA SER A 529 17.24 -30.25 19.24
C SER A 529 18.33 -30.38 18.16
N LEU A 530 17.95 -30.70 16.92
CA LEU A 530 18.88 -30.85 15.79
C LEU A 530 18.82 -29.68 14.81
N LEU A 531 17.87 -28.76 15.00
CA LEU A 531 17.72 -27.60 14.15
C LEU A 531 18.75 -26.52 14.51
N PRO A 532 19.31 -25.82 13.51
CA PRO A 532 20.10 -24.62 13.76
C PRO A 532 19.28 -23.58 14.53
N PRO A 533 19.90 -22.78 15.44
CA PRO A 533 19.19 -21.82 16.30
C PRO A 533 18.34 -20.79 15.56
N GLU A 534 18.63 -20.52 14.30
CA GLU A 534 17.92 -19.60 13.41
C GLU A 534 16.68 -20.22 12.75
N THR A 535 16.55 -21.55 12.74
CA THR A 535 15.41 -22.23 12.12
C THR A 535 14.20 -22.19 13.06
N ARG A 536 13.00 -22.06 12.50
CA ARG A 536 11.73 -22.07 13.23
C ARG A 536 10.80 -23.16 12.73
N LEU A 537 9.94 -23.64 13.63
CA LEU A 537 8.95 -24.66 13.37
C LEU A 537 7.53 -24.09 13.40
N ARG A 538 6.69 -24.54 12.47
CA ARG A 538 5.23 -24.44 12.54
C ARG A 538 4.70 -25.85 12.64
N LEU A 539 3.88 -26.13 13.65
CA LEU A 539 3.37 -27.47 13.90
C LEU A 539 1.93 -27.57 13.40
N ASP A 540 1.68 -28.31 12.33
CA ASP A 540 0.35 -28.46 11.70
C ASP A 540 -0.32 -29.74 12.16
N VAL A 541 -1.41 -29.61 12.91
CA VAL A 541 -2.13 -30.74 13.51
C VAL A 541 -3.32 -31.17 12.64
N ASN A 542 -3.83 -30.30 11.76
CA ASN A 542 -5.02 -30.55 10.93
C ASN A 542 -6.24 -31.04 11.76
N GLN A 543 -6.51 -30.40 12.90
CA GLN A 543 -7.67 -30.60 13.77
C GLN A 543 -7.81 -31.99 14.41
N THR A 544 -6.77 -32.82 14.41
CA THR A 544 -6.89 -34.20 14.88
C THR A 544 -6.77 -34.38 16.39
N TRP A 545 -6.29 -33.38 17.14
CA TRP A 545 -6.16 -33.50 18.58
C TRP A 545 -7.48 -33.17 19.30
N SER A 546 -7.72 -33.89 20.40
CA SER A 546 -8.68 -33.47 21.41
C SER A 546 -8.08 -32.43 22.36
N LEU A 547 -8.90 -31.79 23.19
CA LEU A 547 -8.41 -30.91 24.26
C LEU A 547 -7.44 -31.65 25.22
N ALA A 548 -7.71 -32.92 25.50
CA ALA A 548 -6.82 -33.76 26.31
C ALA A 548 -5.47 -33.99 25.64
N ASP A 549 -5.45 -34.16 24.32
CA ASP A 549 -4.23 -34.34 23.53
C ASP A 549 -3.40 -33.05 23.49
N LEU A 550 -4.03 -31.89 23.29
CA LEU A 550 -3.37 -30.59 23.36
C LEU A 550 -2.75 -30.35 24.75
N HIS A 551 -3.50 -30.62 25.82
CA HIS A 551 -2.99 -30.51 27.18
C HIS A 551 -1.82 -31.48 27.43
N ALA A 552 -1.93 -32.72 26.96
CA ALA A 552 -0.90 -33.73 27.05
C ALA A 552 0.39 -33.36 26.28
N PHE A 553 0.25 -32.79 25.09
CA PHE A 553 1.37 -32.35 24.25
C PHE A 553 2.13 -31.20 24.91
N THR A 554 1.40 -30.17 25.34
CA THR A 554 1.97 -28.95 25.91
C THR A 554 2.71 -29.19 27.23
N HIS A 555 2.23 -30.15 28.05
CA HIS A 555 2.92 -30.58 29.28
C HIS A 555 4.21 -31.37 29.01
N ARG A 556 4.27 -32.07 27.89
CA ARG A 556 5.44 -32.89 27.51
C ARG A 556 6.49 -32.11 26.72
N LEU A 557 6.08 -31.00 26.12
CA LEU A 557 6.99 -30.13 25.38
C LEU A 557 7.94 -29.41 26.33
N GLU A 558 9.25 -29.64 26.18
CA GLU A 558 10.25 -28.97 27.01
C GLU A 558 10.16 -27.43 26.87
N PRO A 559 10.20 -26.67 27.98
CA PRO A 559 10.10 -25.21 27.94
C PRO A 559 11.17 -24.53 27.08
N SER A 560 12.37 -25.12 27.00
CA SER A 560 13.51 -24.66 26.19
C SER A 560 13.20 -24.64 24.68
N LEU A 561 12.28 -25.49 24.22
CA LEU A 561 11.95 -25.65 22.81
C LEU A 561 10.84 -24.69 22.36
N ARG A 562 10.10 -24.06 23.27
CA ARG A 562 8.98 -23.18 22.92
C ARG A 562 9.43 -22.01 22.04
N GLY A 563 10.65 -21.50 22.24
CA GLY A 563 11.22 -20.41 21.44
C GLY A 563 11.56 -20.77 19.98
N CYS A 564 11.60 -22.08 19.63
CA CYS A 564 11.81 -22.51 18.25
C CYS A 564 10.50 -22.71 17.48
N ILE A 565 9.35 -22.72 18.16
CA ILE A 565 8.03 -22.92 17.56
C ILE A 565 7.39 -21.54 17.34
N GLU A 566 7.11 -21.19 16.08
CA GLU A 566 6.36 -19.98 15.74
C GLU A 566 4.92 -20.07 16.19
N TYR A 567 4.28 -21.21 15.93
CA TYR A 567 2.93 -21.51 16.39
C TYR A 567 2.56 -22.99 16.18
N VAL A 568 1.52 -23.42 16.88
CA VAL A 568 0.77 -24.66 16.59
C VAL A 568 -0.47 -24.30 15.78
N GLU A 569 -0.54 -24.81 14.56
CA GLU A 569 -1.60 -24.58 13.57
C GLU A 569 -2.70 -25.63 13.72
N GLU A 570 -3.94 -25.16 13.85
CA GLU A 570 -5.19 -25.95 13.89
C GLU A 570 -5.13 -27.18 14.82
N PRO A 571 -4.77 -27.01 16.11
CA PRO A 571 -4.74 -28.13 17.05
C PRO A 571 -6.09 -28.83 17.22
N LEU A 572 -7.20 -28.09 17.21
CA LEU A 572 -8.52 -28.58 17.59
C LEU A 572 -9.54 -28.30 16.49
N ALA A 573 -10.58 -29.14 16.40
CA ALA A 573 -11.71 -28.90 15.49
C ALA A 573 -12.64 -27.78 15.98
N GLU A 574 -12.72 -27.55 17.30
CA GLU A 574 -13.53 -26.49 17.90
C GLU A 574 -12.76 -25.78 19.02
N TYR A 575 -13.09 -24.49 19.20
CA TYR A 575 -12.48 -23.63 20.20
C TYR A 575 -13.57 -23.06 21.13
N ASP A 576 -13.54 -23.44 22.39
CA ASP A 576 -14.35 -22.90 23.49
C ASP A 576 -13.48 -22.23 24.56
N GLU A 577 -14.09 -21.77 25.66
CA GLU A 577 -13.36 -21.11 26.76
C GLU A 577 -12.32 -22.04 27.42
N ASP A 578 -12.62 -23.33 27.55
CA ASP A 578 -11.71 -24.30 28.17
C ASP A 578 -10.49 -24.56 27.28
N SER A 579 -10.70 -24.67 25.97
CA SER A 579 -9.61 -24.77 25.00
C SER A 579 -8.73 -23.52 25.00
N ILE A 580 -9.30 -22.31 25.03
CA ILE A 580 -8.55 -21.05 25.08
C ILE A 580 -7.77 -20.94 26.40
N ALA A 581 -8.35 -21.40 27.52
CA ALA A 581 -7.66 -21.46 28.80
C ALA A 581 -6.44 -22.41 28.74
N CYS A 582 -6.62 -23.63 28.21
CA CYS A 582 -5.52 -24.57 28.02
C CYS A 582 -4.44 -24.02 27.08
N MET A 583 -4.84 -23.32 26.02
CA MET A 583 -3.91 -22.69 25.08
C MET A 583 -3.09 -21.60 25.77
N ARG A 584 -3.70 -20.82 26.66
CA ARG A 584 -3.01 -19.78 27.45
C ARG A 584 -1.97 -20.36 28.39
N GLU A 585 -2.27 -21.49 29.03
CA GLU A 585 -1.35 -22.17 29.95
C GLU A 585 -0.11 -22.75 29.24
N SER A 586 -0.19 -23.06 27.95
CA SER A 586 0.93 -23.67 27.22
C SER A 586 2.11 -22.72 26.99
N GLY A 587 1.85 -21.41 26.93
CA GLY A 587 2.84 -20.40 26.54
C GLY A 587 3.30 -20.49 25.08
N LEU A 588 2.52 -21.12 24.21
CA LEU A 588 2.73 -21.16 22.75
C LEU A 588 1.78 -20.18 22.05
N CYS A 589 2.16 -19.78 20.84
CA CYS A 589 1.23 -19.15 19.90
C CYS A 589 0.55 -20.22 19.02
N TYR A 590 -0.56 -19.83 18.41
CA TYR A 590 -1.41 -20.71 17.60
C TYR A 590 -1.80 -20.05 16.28
N ALA A 591 -2.08 -20.87 15.28
CA ALA A 591 -2.58 -20.39 14.00
C ALA A 591 -3.87 -21.09 13.59
N LEU A 592 -4.68 -20.38 12.81
CA LEU A 592 -5.92 -20.88 12.22
C LEU A 592 -5.73 -21.05 10.71
N ASP A 593 -6.21 -22.16 10.15
CA ASP A 593 -6.27 -22.56 8.75
C ASP A 593 -7.68 -23.10 8.42
N GLU A 594 -7.97 -24.38 8.70
CA GLU A 594 -9.29 -24.99 8.42
C GLU A 594 -10.45 -24.27 9.13
N SER A 595 -10.24 -23.74 10.34
CA SER A 595 -11.24 -22.97 11.08
C SER A 595 -11.57 -21.63 10.45
N LEU A 596 -10.84 -21.20 9.41
CA LEU A 596 -11.13 -20.00 8.62
C LEU A 596 -11.99 -20.30 7.38
N VAL A 597 -12.21 -21.58 7.05
CA VAL A 597 -12.82 -22.02 5.79
C VAL A 597 -14.16 -22.75 6.03
N PRO A 598 -15.26 -22.38 5.35
CA PRO A 598 -15.43 -21.14 4.59
C PRO A 598 -15.49 -19.92 5.53
N TRP A 599 -15.12 -18.76 5.01
CA TRP A 599 -15.12 -17.54 5.81
C TRP A 599 -16.52 -16.93 5.96
N HIS A 600 -17.06 -16.94 7.18
CA HIS A 600 -18.33 -16.30 7.55
C HIS A 600 -18.26 -15.62 8.93
N ALA A 601 -19.40 -15.10 9.40
CA ALA A 601 -19.51 -14.40 10.68
C ALA A 601 -19.03 -15.23 11.90
N LYS A 602 -19.21 -16.56 11.88
CA LYS A 602 -18.73 -17.46 12.95
C LYS A 602 -17.20 -17.43 13.04
N GLN A 603 -16.51 -17.49 11.89
CA GLN A 603 -15.05 -17.46 11.81
C GLN A 603 -14.50 -16.09 12.18
N ALA A 604 -15.14 -15.00 11.73
CA ALA A 604 -14.79 -13.65 12.16
C ALA A 604 -14.91 -13.47 13.69
N ALA A 605 -15.98 -14.01 14.29
CA ALA A 605 -16.18 -13.99 15.75
C ALA A 605 -15.12 -14.83 16.49
N LEU A 606 -14.72 -15.98 15.93
CA LEU A 606 -13.60 -16.78 16.47
C LEU A 606 -12.31 -15.97 16.48
N VAL A 607 -11.94 -15.36 15.34
CA VAL A 607 -10.72 -14.54 15.28
C VAL A 607 -10.79 -13.39 16.28
N ALA A 608 -11.91 -12.67 16.34
CA ALA A 608 -12.07 -11.51 17.22
C ALA A 608 -11.99 -11.84 18.73
N ARG A 609 -12.42 -13.04 19.14
CA ARG A 609 -12.36 -13.47 20.57
C ARG A 609 -11.03 -14.11 20.96
N MET A 610 -10.20 -14.50 20.01
CA MET A 610 -8.88 -15.06 20.33
C MET A 610 -8.06 -13.99 21.05
N PRO A 611 -7.36 -14.33 22.15
CA PRO A 611 -6.47 -13.38 22.79
C PRO A 611 -5.31 -12.98 21.87
N PRO A 612 -4.97 -11.69 21.73
CA PRO A 612 -3.90 -11.23 20.84
C PRO A 612 -2.53 -11.88 21.06
N GLU A 613 -2.23 -12.26 22.29
CA GLU A 613 -1.01 -12.96 22.67
C GLU A 613 -0.96 -14.44 22.24
N LEU A 614 -2.11 -15.05 21.93
CA LEU A 614 -2.20 -16.45 21.51
C LEU A 614 -2.26 -16.61 20.00
N LEU A 615 -2.77 -15.63 19.25
CA LEU A 615 -2.93 -15.74 17.81
C LEU A 615 -1.64 -15.35 17.07
N GLY A 616 -0.80 -16.36 16.79
CA GLY A 616 0.46 -16.22 16.07
C GLY A 616 0.31 -16.15 14.56
N GLY A 617 -0.76 -16.72 13.97
CA GLY A 617 -0.94 -16.72 12.52
C GLY A 617 -2.37 -16.94 12.04
N LEU A 618 -2.68 -16.43 10.85
CA LEU A 618 -3.85 -16.78 10.06
C LEU A 618 -3.36 -17.27 8.70
N VAL A 619 -3.75 -18.49 8.33
CA VAL A 619 -3.39 -19.12 7.06
C VAL A 619 -4.48 -18.79 6.05
N LEU A 620 -4.13 -17.92 5.11
CA LEU A 620 -5.07 -17.26 4.21
C LEU A 620 -5.04 -17.93 2.85
N LYS A 621 -6.15 -18.55 2.45
CA LYS A 621 -6.32 -19.26 1.17
C LYS A 621 -7.45 -18.59 0.37
N PRO A 622 -7.17 -17.57 -0.47
CA PRO A 622 -8.22 -16.80 -1.16
C PRO A 622 -9.25 -17.70 -1.89
N LEU A 623 -8.76 -18.78 -2.50
CA LEU A 623 -9.57 -19.77 -3.21
C LEU A 623 -10.67 -20.43 -2.35
N LEU A 624 -10.45 -20.55 -1.05
CA LEU A 624 -11.38 -21.12 -0.08
C LEU A 624 -12.09 -20.06 0.78
N MET A 625 -11.71 -18.79 0.64
CA MET A 625 -12.10 -17.68 1.52
C MET A 625 -12.83 -16.55 0.78
N GLN A 626 -13.62 -16.90 -0.23
CA GLN A 626 -14.47 -15.95 -0.98
C GLN A 626 -13.68 -14.86 -1.73
N GLY A 627 -12.48 -15.16 -2.24
CA GLY A 627 -11.71 -14.25 -3.09
C GLY A 627 -10.83 -13.26 -2.33
N TYR A 628 -10.20 -12.36 -3.08
CA TYR A 628 -9.24 -11.37 -2.54
C TYR A 628 -9.95 -10.19 -1.89
N SER A 629 -11.13 -9.78 -2.35
CA SER A 629 -11.91 -8.68 -1.76
C SER A 629 -12.23 -8.96 -0.29
N GLU A 630 -12.76 -10.15 0.00
CA GLU A 630 -12.99 -10.63 1.36
C GLU A 630 -11.65 -10.77 2.11
N LEU A 631 -10.61 -11.33 1.46
CA LEU A 631 -9.29 -11.44 2.07
C LEU A 631 -8.71 -10.12 2.57
N VAL A 632 -8.91 -9.02 1.84
CA VAL A 632 -8.50 -7.68 2.28
C VAL A 632 -9.27 -7.25 3.54
N HIS A 633 -10.57 -7.56 3.63
CA HIS A 633 -11.37 -7.28 4.82
C HIS A 633 -10.89 -8.07 6.03
N ILE A 634 -10.60 -9.36 5.84
CA ILE A 634 -10.01 -10.24 6.87
C ILE A 634 -8.70 -9.65 7.36
N CYS A 635 -7.77 -9.34 6.45
CA CYS A 635 -6.47 -8.79 6.80
C CYS A 635 -6.59 -7.50 7.62
N LYS A 636 -7.46 -6.56 7.21
CA LYS A 636 -7.67 -5.29 7.91
C LYS A 636 -8.27 -5.49 9.30
N SER A 637 -9.35 -6.27 9.41
CA SER A 637 -10.06 -6.50 10.67
C SER A 637 -9.23 -7.31 11.67
N SER A 638 -8.55 -8.35 11.20
CA SER A 638 -7.62 -9.14 12.01
C SER A 638 -6.46 -8.29 12.48
N ARG A 639 -5.85 -7.45 11.63
CA ARG A 639 -4.73 -6.62 12.05
C ARG A 639 -5.12 -5.51 13.03
N ALA A 640 -6.34 -4.98 12.91
CA ALA A 640 -6.86 -3.98 13.85
C ALA A 640 -7.05 -4.55 15.27
N SER A 641 -7.47 -5.81 15.38
CA SER A 641 -7.67 -6.50 16.67
C SER A 641 -6.42 -7.22 17.19
N HIS A 642 -5.55 -7.67 16.27
CA HIS A 642 -4.36 -8.47 16.56
C HIS A 642 -3.14 -7.88 15.84
N PRO A 643 -2.49 -6.83 16.38
CA PRO A 643 -1.38 -6.16 15.71
C PRO A 643 -0.19 -7.06 15.36
N SER A 644 0.03 -8.14 16.12
CA SER A 644 1.18 -9.06 16.00
C SER A 644 0.93 -10.34 15.20
N VAL A 645 -0.30 -10.64 14.80
CA VAL A 645 -0.63 -11.90 14.10
C VAL A 645 0.19 -12.04 12.80
N GLN A 646 0.54 -13.23 12.32
CA GLN A 646 1.11 -13.35 10.97
C GLN A 646 -0.01 -13.56 9.94
N LEU A 647 -0.03 -12.80 8.84
CA LEU A 647 -0.99 -13.03 7.74
C LEU A 647 -0.29 -13.89 6.69
N VAL A 648 -0.44 -15.21 6.82
CA VAL A 648 0.29 -16.19 6.02
C VAL A 648 -0.53 -16.55 4.80
N LEU A 649 -0.30 -15.87 3.67
CA LEU A 649 -0.86 -16.32 2.39
C LEU A 649 -0.39 -17.73 2.05
N SER A 650 -1.31 -18.61 1.69
CA SER A 650 -1.07 -20.03 1.41
C SER A 650 -1.83 -20.47 0.18
N SER A 651 -1.31 -21.51 -0.46
CA SER A 651 -1.81 -22.04 -1.73
C SER A 651 -2.52 -23.38 -1.53
N CYS A 652 -3.52 -23.63 -2.37
CA CYS A 652 -4.28 -24.87 -2.56
C CYS A 652 -3.79 -25.62 -3.82
N TYR A 653 -2.47 -25.71 -3.99
CA TYR A 653 -1.82 -26.33 -5.15
C TYR A 653 -2.29 -25.72 -6.49
N GLU A 654 -2.49 -24.39 -6.56
CA GLU A 654 -2.93 -23.72 -7.79
C GLU A 654 -1.82 -23.61 -8.84
N SER A 655 -2.17 -23.17 -10.06
CA SER A 655 -1.22 -22.99 -11.16
C SER A 655 -0.16 -21.91 -10.88
N GLY A 656 0.90 -21.87 -11.69
CA GLY A 656 1.92 -20.83 -11.65
C GLY A 656 1.36 -19.40 -11.82
N VAL A 657 0.24 -19.24 -12.54
CA VAL A 657 -0.45 -17.94 -12.66
C VAL A 657 -0.98 -17.48 -11.30
N SER A 658 -1.64 -18.37 -10.56
CA SER A 658 -2.16 -18.08 -9.23
C SER A 658 -1.02 -17.86 -8.24
N LEU A 659 0.02 -18.70 -8.24
CA LEU A 659 1.18 -18.56 -7.34
C LEU A 659 1.97 -17.26 -7.57
N ALA A 660 2.16 -16.85 -8.83
CA ALA A 660 2.80 -15.58 -9.16
C ALA A 660 1.96 -14.39 -8.67
N TRP A 661 0.65 -14.43 -8.87
CA TRP A 661 -0.26 -13.39 -8.39
C TRP A 661 -0.32 -13.34 -6.86
N GLN A 662 -0.42 -14.49 -6.20
CA GLN A 662 -0.34 -14.63 -4.74
C GLN A 662 0.97 -14.07 -4.21
N SER A 663 2.10 -14.23 -4.92
CA SER A 663 3.38 -13.64 -4.52
C SER A 663 3.36 -12.11 -4.58
N VAL A 664 2.69 -11.52 -5.59
CA VAL A 664 2.46 -10.06 -5.61
C VAL A 664 1.61 -9.64 -4.42
N PHE A 665 0.54 -10.38 -4.10
CA PHE A 665 -0.34 -10.05 -2.97
C PHE A 665 0.35 -10.26 -1.61
N ALA A 666 1.17 -11.29 -1.45
CA ALA A 666 2.00 -11.51 -0.27
C ALA A 666 2.94 -10.31 -0.04
N SER A 667 3.57 -9.80 -1.10
CA SER A 667 4.38 -8.57 -1.02
C SER A 667 3.57 -7.37 -0.52
N VAL A 668 2.33 -7.24 -0.99
CA VAL A 668 1.41 -6.19 -0.52
C VAL A 668 1.15 -6.33 0.98
N LEU A 669 0.85 -7.54 1.46
CA LEU A 669 0.61 -7.80 2.88
C LEU A 669 1.85 -7.49 3.73
N ASP A 670 3.02 -7.99 3.32
CA ASP A 670 4.28 -7.78 4.02
C ASP A 670 4.64 -6.29 4.11
N THR A 671 4.32 -5.52 3.06
CA THR A 671 4.66 -4.10 3.02
C THR A 671 3.62 -3.24 3.76
N ALA A 672 2.34 -3.58 3.65
CA ALA A 672 1.25 -2.83 4.28
C ALA A 672 1.17 -3.10 5.79
N PHE A 673 1.53 -4.31 6.23
CA PHE A 673 1.42 -4.77 7.62
C PHE A 673 2.76 -5.17 8.21
N ALA A 674 3.86 -4.61 7.67
CA ALA A 674 5.19 -4.84 8.20
C ALA A 674 5.18 -4.68 9.73
N PRO A 675 5.63 -5.68 10.49
CA PRO A 675 5.57 -5.64 11.94
C PRO A 675 6.32 -4.41 12.44
N TYR A 676 5.63 -3.58 13.24
CA TYR A 676 6.26 -2.47 13.94
C TYR A 676 7.45 -3.01 14.73
N PRO A 677 8.57 -2.28 14.85
CA PRO A 677 9.66 -2.69 15.74
C PRO A 677 9.09 -2.79 17.16
N SER A 678 8.79 -4.02 17.59
CA SER A 678 8.30 -4.30 18.92
C SER A 678 9.43 -4.02 19.91
N THR A 679 9.06 -3.51 21.09
CA THR A 679 9.97 -3.17 22.19
C THR A 679 10.65 -4.38 22.84
N LEU A 680 10.50 -5.58 22.25
CA LEU A 680 11.23 -6.78 22.62
C LEU A 680 12.30 -7.02 21.54
N PRO A 681 13.59 -6.84 21.87
CA PRO A 681 14.66 -7.15 20.93
C PRO A 681 14.76 -8.67 20.80
N LEU A 682 13.93 -9.26 19.93
CA LEU A 682 14.30 -10.53 19.31
C LEU A 682 15.48 -10.19 18.40
N SER A 683 16.65 -10.65 18.80
CA SER A 683 17.95 -10.39 18.21
C SER A 683 17.92 -10.34 16.67
N GLY A 684 18.08 -9.14 16.10
CA GLY A 684 18.71 -8.93 14.80
C GLY A 684 17.94 -9.29 13.52
N VAL A 685 16.72 -9.82 13.58
CA VAL A 685 15.94 -10.17 12.38
C VAL A 685 14.63 -9.37 12.37
N LYS A 686 14.43 -8.53 11.34
CA LYS A 686 13.11 -7.96 11.04
C LYS A 686 12.13 -9.13 10.92
N GLN A 687 11.05 -9.17 11.72
CA GLN A 687 10.01 -10.21 11.58
C GLN A 687 9.56 -10.25 10.12
N THR A 688 9.94 -11.31 9.42
CA THR A 688 9.65 -11.54 8.01
C THR A 688 8.64 -12.67 7.97
N THR A 689 7.51 -12.49 7.28
CA THR A 689 6.50 -13.54 7.18
C THR A 689 6.93 -14.55 6.12
N PHE A 690 6.87 -15.84 6.48
CA PHE A 690 7.10 -16.94 5.55
C PHE A 690 5.75 -17.48 5.07
N HIS A 691 5.52 -17.49 3.76
CA HIS A 691 4.26 -17.83 3.12
C HIS A 691 4.18 -19.30 2.67
N GLY A 692 2.95 -19.83 2.63
CA GLY A 692 2.64 -21.20 2.18
C GLY A 692 2.56 -21.33 0.66
N LEU A 693 3.43 -20.66 -0.09
CA LEU A 693 3.43 -20.62 -1.56
C LEU A 693 4.37 -21.67 -2.19
N GLY A 694 5.02 -22.51 -1.38
CA GLY A 694 5.96 -23.53 -1.85
C GLY A 694 5.32 -24.71 -2.60
N THR A 695 3.99 -24.77 -2.73
CA THR A 695 3.31 -25.89 -3.40
C THR A 695 3.60 -25.96 -4.90
N GLY A 696 4.03 -24.87 -5.54
CA GLY A 696 4.46 -24.85 -6.93
C GLY A 696 5.60 -25.83 -7.25
N ALA A 697 6.44 -26.15 -6.26
CA ALA A 697 7.50 -27.15 -6.40
C ALA A 697 6.97 -28.59 -6.60
N LEU A 698 5.66 -28.82 -6.44
CA LEU A 698 5.00 -30.11 -6.66
C LEU A 698 4.37 -30.22 -8.05
N LEU A 699 4.34 -29.14 -8.84
CA LEU A 699 3.81 -29.12 -10.20
C LEU A 699 4.87 -29.61 -11.21
N VAL A 700 4.42 -30.29 -12.27
CA VAL A 700 5.27 -30.60 -13.43
C VAL A 700 5.53 -29.29 -14.19
N ALA A 701 6.75 -28.77 -14.09
CA ALA A 701 7.12 -27.44 -14.58
C ALA A 701 6.88 -27.22 -16.08
N GLU A 702 7.06 -28.26 -16.92
CA GLU A 702 6.82 -28.15 -18.37
C GLU A 702 5.33 -28.05 -18.74
N GLN A 703 4.44 -28.43 -17.82
CA GLN A 703 2.99 -28.37 -18.01
C GLN A 703 2.38 -27.13 -17.35
N ASP A 704 3.13 -26.42 -16.53
CA ASP A 704 2.65 -25.20 -15.85
C ASP A 704 2.40 -24.07 -16.86
N LEU A 705 1.40 -23.25 -16.54
CA LEU A 705 0.85 -22.20 -17.40
C LEU A 705 1.79 -20.99 -17.52
N LEU A 706 2.67 -20.80 -16.55
CA LEU A 706 3.62 -19.69 -16.49
C LEU A 706 5.03 -20.15 -16.91
N GLN A 707 5.71 -19.38 -17.76
CA GLN A 707 7.05 -19.71 -18.24
C GLN A 707 7.99 -18.48 -18.14
N PRO A 708 9.13 -18.56 -17.41
CA PRO A 708 9.56 -19.72 -16.62
C PRO A 708 8.59 -20.01 -15.47
N ALA A 709 8.51 -21.30 -15.10
CA ALA A 709 7.66 -21.77 -14.01
C ALA A 709 8.01 -21.07 -12.69
N PHE A 710 7.05 -21.10 -11.76
CA PHE A 710 7.23 -20.59 -10.41
C PHE A 710 8.41 -21.27 -9.70
N ASP A 711 9.54 -20.57 -9.59
CA ASP A 711 10.78 -21.10 -9.01
C ASP A 711 11.09 -20.48 -7.64
N VAL A 712 11.53 -21.34 -6.72
CA VAL A 712 11.97 -20.98 -5.38
C VAL A 712 13.50 -20.99 -5.40
N THR A 713 14.12 -19.81 -5.51
CA THR A 713 15.57 -19.71 -5.72
C THR A 713 16.38 -20.34 -4.58
N HIS A 714 17.36 -21.18 -4.93
CA HIS A 714 18.08 -22.04 -3.96
C HIS A 714 19.43 -21.52 -3.45
N ARG A 715 19.96 -20.40 -3.97
CA ARG A 715 21.32 -19.90 -3.57
C ARG A 715 21.34 -18.89 -2.41
N THR A 716 20.20 -18.31 -2.05
CA THR A 716 20.11 -17.22 -1.06
C THR A 716 18.98 -17.39 -0.05
N GLY A 717 18.50 -18.62 0.15
CA GLY A 717 17.33 -18.95 0.95
C GLY A 717 16.09 -19.18 0.09
N ALA A 718 15.18 -20.06 0.55
CA ALA A 718 13.98 -20.44 -0.17
C ALA A 718 13.00 -19.25 -0.27
N CYS A 719 13.01 -18.62 -1.44
CA CYS A 719 12.18 -17.46 -1.72
C CYS A 719 11.81 -17.39 -3.20
N VAL A 720 10.69 -16.74 -3.46
CA VAL A 720 10.17 -16.47 -4.80
C VAL A 720 10.65 -15.09 -5.24
N SER A 721 11.20 -14.99 -6.45
CA SER A 721 11.59 -13.71 -7.04
C SER A 721 10.36 -12.97 -7.53
N LEU A 722 9.96 -11.91 -6.82
CA LEU A 722 8.82 -11.07 -7.20
C LEU A 722 9.00 -10.43 -8.60
N PRO A 723 10.18 -9.88 -8.99
CA PRO A 723 10.38 -9.40 -10.36
C PRO A 723 10.15 -10.49 -11.40
N SER A 724 10.64 -11.71 -11.15
CA SER A 724 10.44 -12.84 -12.08
C SER A 724 8.97 -13.22 -12.21
N CYS A 725 8.21 -13.22 -11.11
CA CYS A 725 6.76 -13.44 -11.14
C CYS A 725 6.03 -12.37 -11.95
N VAL A 726 6.37 -11.09 -11.74
CA VAL A 726 5.75 -9.98 -12.46
C VAL A 726 6.08 -10.05 -13.95
N ASP A 727 7.35 -10.26 -14.32
CA ASP A 727 7.78 -10.36 -15.72
C ASP A 727 7.08 -11.51 -16.45
N ALA A 728 6.99 -12.68 -15.79
CA ALA A 728 6.33 -13.85 -16.35
C ALA A 728 4.81 -13.65 -16.48
N LEU A 729 4.16 -13.01 -15.50
CA LEU A 729 2.74 -12.63 -15.59
C LEU A 729 2.51 -11.63 -16.73
N GLU A 730 3.33 -10.59 -16.85
CA GLU A 730 3.21 -9.60 -17.93
C GLU A 730 3.39 -10.25 -19.32
N ALA A 731 4.37 -11.14 -19.47
CA ALA A 731 4.54 -11.90 -20.71
C ALA A 731 3.34 -12.80 -21.03
N PHE A 732 2.79 -13.48 -20.01
CA PHE A 732 1.58 -14.29 -20.15
C PHE A 732 0.37 -13.46 -20.60
N LEU A 733 0.16 -12.29 -19.99
CA LEU A 733 -0.95 -11.39 -20.30
C LEU A 733 -0.84 -10.80 -21.71
N GLN A 734 0.37 -10.48 -22.17
CA GLN A 734 0.61 -10.04 -23.55
C GLN A 734 0.25 -11.13 -24.55
N SER A 735 0.66 -12.38 -24.28
CA SER A 735 0.25 -13.53 -25.11
C SER A 735 -1.26 -13.69 -25.12
N ALA A 736 -1.91 -13.67 -23.95
CA ALA A 736 -3.36 -13.80 -23.82
C ALA A 736 -4.14 -12.71 -24.58
N ALA A 737 -3.62 -11.49 -24.63
CA ALA A 737 -4.21 -10.39 -25.40
C ALA A 737 -4.12 -10.59 -26.92
N SER A 738 -3.09 -11.29 -27.40
CA SER A 738 -2.83 -11.50 -28.83
C SER A 738 -3.64 -12.64 -29.47
N VAL A 739 -4.16 -13.57 -28.67
CA VAL A 739 -4.90 -14.72 -29.20
C VAL A 739 -6.29 -14.28 -29.68
N PRO A 740 -6.68 -14.55 -30.95
CA PRO A 740 -8.03 -14.28 -31.45
C PRO A 740 -9.10 -14.96 -30.58
N MET A 741 -10.29 -14.35 -30.50
CA MET A 741 -11.43 -14.90 -29.74
C MET A 741 -11.87 -16.26 -30.26
#